data_AF-A0A225DP77-F1
#
_entry.id   AF-A0A225DP77-F1
#
_cell.length_a   1.000
_cell.length_b   1.000
_cell.length_c   1.000
_cell.angle_alpha   90.00
_cell.angle_beta   90.00
_cell.angle_gamma   90.00
#
_symmetry.space_group_name_H-M   'P 1'
#
loop_
_entity.id
_entity.type
_entity.pdbx_description
1 polymer ?
#
loop_
_entity_poly.entity_id
_entity_poly.type
_entity_poly.pdbx_seq_one_letter_code
_entity_poly.pdbx_strand_id
1 'polypeptide(L)'
;MSLSSRSVRAVPASANRTVLRVDSLEDRLVPSLTIQFDYSHDTNGFFNDPARRADLQLAADTLASQITTTLPAITPNAAAGNTWNAVFPDPSTGATDETPNLTVPQGTIIVYVGGNTLAGTEAGEGGPGGYQAGGSTAWVSSIVNRGPIGYGSWGGAVTFDMNQNWYFGTDPNARPAGEIDFFSVATHELGHTLGIGTSTEWSSLVQNGHFVGADATALLGGSSPAVSADGDHFAENTYSPGPAGHNIVSMQPILNTTQRVYFSELDYAALADLGWQVTGQVSTTTSPVTVSPPATTSPPTTVPPTVPPVTTPGVIPGLAPGASVVPTGSGTTNSVTTSSNTTTPTADASTSATTSTNTTTSATDIGLPAGTPASQVAIVSGSGDGSIQVYLVGTNGQMTEVGGPLYPFPGFTGTVRAVAADLTGDGTADIVAGVGPGGGSQIAVLDGRTFTPAAAAFSAYESSFNGGVFLAAGDIGNTGKDDLIVTPDDGGGARVRILGLSNGQLASVVPDFFGINDPNFRGGARTAVADVNGDGMPDLIVVAGTGGGPRVSIINGATLLSGTHQDLVPDFFAFEPTLANGVYVSAGPVTGGGTDIVFGAGPGGGPRMLVVSAQTLMAEGSADALANPVYDTFVGSTSDRGGVRVAVKNGNVLAGSGSSPMVQVYTGTSSGSLTLAASTDPLAAATSDGIYVG
;
A
#
# COMPACT_ATOMS: atom_id res chain seq x y z
N MET A 1 -36.42 -13.22 78.29
CA MET A 1 -35.33 -13.78 77.47
C MET A 1 -35.99 -14.60 76.36
N SER A 2 -36.30 -14.01 75.21
CA SER A 2 -35.42 -13.71 74.06
C SER A 2 -35.30 -14.88 73.08
N LEU A 3 -36.28 -14.95 72.17
CA LEU A 3 -36.16 -15.15 70.70
C LEU A 3 -34.88 -15.80 70.14
N SER A 4 -35.04 -16.78 69.24
CA SER A 4 -35.11 -16.47 67.79
C SER A 4 -35.35 -17.72 66.92
N SER A 5 -36.21 -17.60 65.91
CA SER A 5 -36.44 -18.62 64.87
C SER A 5 -35.80 -18.18 63.55
N ARG A 6 -35.08 -19.09 62.86
CA ARG A 6 -34.45 -18.79 61.56
C ARG A 6 -35.49 -18.69 60.43
N SER A 7 -35.41 -17.61 59.65
CA SER A 7 -36.17 -17.44 58.40
C SER A 7 -35.32 -17.79 57.17
N VAL A 8 -35.98 -18.37 56.16
CA VAL A 8 -35.43 -18.59 54.81
C VAL A 8 -35.52 -17.27 54.02
N ARG A 9 -34.49 -16.93 53.24
CA ARG A 9 -34.48 -15.73 52.37
C ARG A 9 -34.53 -16.14 50.90
N ALA A 10 -35.64 -15.83 50.23
CA ALA A 10 -35.72 -15.85 48.78
C ALA A 10 -35.04 -14.60 48.19
N VAL A 11 -34.47 -14.75 46.98
CA VAL A 11 -33.89 -13.65 46.19
C VAL A 11 -34.88 -13.31 45.06
N PRO A 12 -35.21 -12.03 44.82
CA PRO A 12 -36.12 -11.65 43.74
C PRO A 12 -35.40 -11.62 42.38
N ALA A 13 -36.10 -12.05 41.33
CA ALA A 13 -35.64 -11.85 39.96
C ALA A 13 -35.90 -10.39 39.53
N SER A 14 -34.89 -9.72 38.96
CA SER A 14 -35.04 -8.40 38.34
C SER A 14 -35.36 -8.56 36.86
N ALA A 15 -36.51 -8.06 36.41
CA ALA A 15 -36.88 -8.02 35.00
C ALA A 15 -36.29 -6.76 34.35
N ASN A 16 -35.08 -6.85 33.78
CA ASN A 16 -34.55 -5.80 32.93
C ASN A 16 -35.22 -5.85 31.56
N ARG A 17 -35.96 -4.78 31.25
CA ARG A 17 -36.74 -4.62 30.03
C ARG A 17 -35.82 -4.10 28.92
N THR A 18 -35.57 -4.91 27.89
CA THR A 18 -34.76 -4.51 26.73
C THR A 18 -35.35 -3.25 26.08
N VAL A 19 -34.53 -2.19 25.99
CA VAL A 19 -34.83 -1.01 25.18
C VAL A 19 -34.04 -1.17 23.90
N LEU A 20 -34.73 -1.38 22.78
CA LEU A 20 -34.12 -1.27 21.45
C LEU A 20 -33.70 0.19 21.25
N ARG A 21 -32.40 0.45 21.26
CA ARG A 21 -31.84 1.65 20.65
C ARG A 21 -31.46 1.30 19.22
N VAL A 22 -32.03 2.04 18.28
CA VAL A 22 -31.45 2.21 16.95
C VAL A 22 -30.54 3.42 17.08
N ASP A 23 -29.31 3.19 17.49
CA ASP A 23 -28.27 4.20 17.40
C ASP A 23 -27.70 4.11 15.97
N SER A 24 -27.83 5.19 15.20
CA SER A 24 -27.40 5.22 13.80
C SER A 24 -25.89 5.04 13.69
N LEU A 25 -25.43 4.17 12.79
CA LEU A 25 -24.02 4.08 12.42
C LEU A 25 -23.58 5.43 11.83
N GLU A 26 -22.59 6.05 12.45
CA GLU A 26 -21.87 7.19 11.88
C GLU A 26 -20.78 6.63 10.95
N ASP A 27 -20.98 6.73 9.63
CA ASP A 27 -19.99 6.32 8.63
C ASP A 27 -18.69 7.13 8.82
N ARG A 28 -17.67 6.49 9.41
CA ARG A 28 -16.31 7.04 9.51
C ARG A 28 -15.42 6.53 8.39
N LEU A 29 -15.93 6.61 7.16
CA LEU A 29 -15.05 6.73 6.00
C LEU A 29 -14.21 8.00 6.17
N VAL A 30 -12.92 7.93 5.86
CA VAL A 30 -12.20 9.10 5.34
C VAL A 30 -12.10 8.84 3.84
N PRO A 31 -13.01 9.38 3.01
CA PRO A 31 -13.06 8.99 1.61
C PRO A 31 -11.86 9.59 0.87
N SER A 32 -10.95 8.74 0.42
CA SER A 32 -9.97 9.14 -0.58
C SER A 32 -10.66 9.27 -1.93
N LEU A 33 -10.21 10.21 -2.77
CA LEU A 33 -10.67 10.29 -4.16
C LEU A 33 -10.34 8.98 -4.88
N THR A 34 -11.26 8.49 -5.72
CA THR A 34 -11.05 7.38 -6.63
C THR A 34 -10.93 7.93 -8.05
N ILE A 35 -9.83 7.64 -8.73
CA ILE A 35 -9.65 7.95 -10.14
C ILE A 35 -9.89 6.67 -10.93
N GLN A 36 -11.04 6.58 -11.60
CA GLN A 36 -11.42 5.44 -12.42
C GLN A 36 -11.06 5.72 -13.88
N PHE A 37 -10.21 4.88 -14.47
CA PHE A 37 -9.88 4.99 -15.89
C PHE A 37 -10.90 4.27 -16.78
N ASP A 38 -11.30 4.95 -17.85
CA ASP A 38 -12.10 4.37 -18.93
C ASP A 38 -11.25 4.29 -20.21
N TYR A 39 -10.99 3.06 -20.66
CA TYR A 39 -10.16 2.74 -21.83
C TYR A 39 -10.97 2.54 -23.11
N SER A 40 -12.29 2.81 -23.11
CA SER A 40 -13.15 2.59 -24.29
C SER A 40 -12.79 3.49 -25.47
N HIS A 41 -12.14 4.63 -25.21
CA HIS A 41 -11.62 5.57 -26.21
C HIS A 41 -10.12 5.38 -26.53
N ASP A 42 -9.47 4.31 -26.07
CA ASP A 42 -8.11 3.92 -26.51
C ASP A 42 -8.15 3.16 -27.86
N THR A 43 -8.76 3.77 -28.88
CA THR A 43 -8.95 3.15 -30.20
C THR A 43 -7.64 2.92 -30.96
N ASN A 44 -6.59 3.70 -30.65
CA ASN A 44 -5.23 3.47 -31.17
C ASN A 44 -4.49 2.36 -30.40
N GLY A 45 -5.01 1.91 -29.24
CA GLY A 45 -4.52 0.74 -28.52
C GLY A 45 -3.24 0.95 -27.72
N PHE A 46 -2.95 2.19 -27.28
CA PHE A 46 -1.78 2.51 -26.49
C PHE A 46 -1.77 1.78 -25.14
N PHE A 47 -2.95 1.55 -24.54
CA PHE A 47 -3.18 0.78 -23.32
C PHE A 47 -3.62 -0.66 -23.59
N ASN A 48 -3.41 -1.24 -24.78
CA ASN A 48 -3.55 -2.70 -24.93
C ASN A 48 -2.47 -3.48 -24.16
N ASP A 49 -1.36 -2.83 -23.81
CA ASP A 49 -0.34 -3.35 -22.91
C ASP A 49 -0.78 -3.19 -21.43
N PRO A 50 -0.95 -4.29 -20.67
CA PRO A 50 -1.38 -4.23 -19.28
C PRO A 50 -0.35 -3.56 -18.35
N ALA A 51 0.94 -3.56 -18.69
CA ALA A 51 1.96 -2.89 -17.87
C ALA A 51 1.73 -1.37 -17.83
N ARG A 52 1.29 -0.78 -18.95
CA ARG A 52 0.97 0.65 -19.04
C ARG A 52 -0.27 1.04 -18.25
N ARG A 53 -1.26 0.14 -18.18
CA ARG A 53 -2.43 0.31 -17.31
C ARG A 53 -2.03 0.25 -15.83
N ALA A 54 -1.12 -0.65 -15.47
CA ALA A 54 -0.63 -0.78 -14.11
C ALA A 54 0.16 0.47 -13.66
N ASP A 55 1.05 1.00 -14.51
CA ASP A 55 1.83 2.21 -14.20
C ASP A 55 0.95 3.47 -14.16
N LEU A 56 -0.07 3.56 -15.04
CA LEU A 56 -1.09 4.61 -14.99
C LEU A 56 -1.95 4.54 -13.71
N GLN A 57 -2.38 3.34 -13.30
CA GLN A 57 -3.12 3.16 -12.05
C GLN A 57 -2.24 3.47 -10.84
N LEU A 58 -0.95 3.12 -10.87
CA LEU A 58 0.00 3.46 -9.80
C LEU A 58 0.17 4.98 -9.66
N ALA A 59 0.25 5.73 -10.77
CA ALA A 59 0.28 7.20 -10.75
C ALA A 59 -1.00 7.79 -10.12
N ALA A 60 -2.16 7.28 -10.53
CA ALA A 60 -3.46 7.72 -9.99
C ALA A 60 -3.65 7.39 -8.51
N ASP A 61 -3.35 6.16 -8.09
CA ASP A 61 -3.50 5.72 -6.71
C ASP A 61 -2.54 6.49 -5.79
N THR A 62 -1.30 6.74 -6.26
CA THR A 62 -0.31 7.54 -5.52
C THR A 62 -0.80 8.96 -5.32
N LEU A 63 -1.26 9.64 -6.38
CA LEU A 63 -1.78 11.01 -6.32
C LEU A 63 -3.04 11.07 -5.42
N ALA A 64 -4.03 10.22 -5.69
CA ALA A 64 -5.31 10.27 -5.02
C ALA A 64 -5.25 9.83 -3.54
N SER A 65 -4.21 9.09 -3.12
CA SER A 65 -4.00 8.66 -1.73
C SER A 65 -3.96 9.79 -0.70
N GLN A 66 -3.63 11.01 -1.13
CA GLN A 66 -3.59 12.19 -0.26
C GLN A 66 -4.88 13.03 -0.32
N ILE A 67 -5.71 12.90 -1.35
CA ILE A 67 -6.92 13.71 -1.55
C ILE A 67 -8.09 13.10 -0.80
N THR A 68 -8.62 13.80 0.21
CA THR A 68 -9.71 13.37 1.09
C THR A 68 -11.08 13.96 0.72
N THR A 69 -11.17 14.68 -0.40
CA THR A 69 -12.44 15.24 -0.91
C THR A 69 -13.45 14.14 -1.23
N THR A 70 -14.61 14.19 -0.58
CA THR A 70 -15.73 13.28 -0.88
C THR A 70 -16.69 13.90 -1.91
N LEU A 71 -16.61 13.47 -3.17
CA LEU A 71 -17.53 13.93 -4.22
C LEU A 71 -18.88 13.17 -4.17
N PRO A 72 -20.05 13.84 -4.25
CA PRO A 72 -21.35 13.16 -4.37
C PRO A 72 -21.46 12.29 -5.64
N ALA A 73 -22.30 11.25 -5.64
CA ALA A 73 -22.58 10.48 -6.85
C ALA A 73 -23.39 11.30 -7.88
N ILE A 74 -23.10 11.14 -9.18
CA ILE A 74 -23.98 11.59 -10.27
C ILE A 74 -24.81 10.38 -10.73
N THR A 75 -26.12 10.42 -10.47
CA THR A 75 -27.07 9.38 -10.90
C THR A 75 -28.20 10.02 -11.72
N PRO A 76 -28.12 9.99 -13.06
CA PRO A 76 -29.14 10.60 -13.92
C PRO A 76 -30.51 9.94 -13.79
N ASN A 77 -31.57 10.73 -14.01
CA ASN A 77 -32.94 10.22 -14.02
C ASN A 77 -33.70 10.81 -15.21
N ALA A 78 -33.46 10.23 -16.39
CA ALA A 78 -34.09 10.63 -17.63
C ALA A 78 -35.64 10.55 -17.58
N ALA A 79 -36.20 9.61 -16.80
CA ALA A 79 -37.65 9.51 -16.60
C ALA A 79 -38.25 10.68 -15.81
N ALA A 80 -37.44 11.37 -15.00
CA ALA A 80 -37.78 12.62 -14.33
C ALA A 80 -37.35 13.88 -15.11
N GLY A 81 -36.82 13.72 -16.34
CA GLY A 81 -36.29 14.82 -17.15
C GLY A 81 -34.95 15.38 -16.67
N ASN A 82 -34.26 14.71 -15.75
CA ASN A 82 -32.92 15.05 -15.29
C ASN A 82 -31.88 14.29 -16.12
N THR A 83 -31.28 14.96 -17.09
CA THR A 83 -30.28 14.40 -18.02
C THR A 83 -29.02 15.25 -18.04
N TRP A 84 -27.91 14.66 -18.49
CA TRP A 84 -26.68 15.40 -18.78
C TRP A 84 -25.79 14.63 -19.75
N ASN A 85 -24.85 15.31 -20.38
CA ASN A 85 -23.75 14.72 -21.13
C ASN A 85 -22.42 15.11 -20.47
N ALA A 86 -21.55 14.14 -20.26
CA ALA A 86 -20.14 14.35 -19.94
C ALA A 86 -19.40 14.66 -21.25
N VAL A 87 -18.69 15.78 -21.35
CA VAL A 87 -18.07 16.27 -22.60
C VAL A 87 -16.56 16.34 -22.43
N PHE A 88 -15.78 15.74 -23.33
CA PHE A 88 -14.33 15.62 -23.20
C PHE A 88 -13.65 15.56 -24.59
N PRO A 89 -12.35 15.88 -24.70
CA PRO A 89 -11.58 15.53 -25.89
C PRO A 89 -11.37 14.00 -25.92
N ASP A 90 -11.75 13.35 -27.02
CA ASP A 90 -11.48 11.93 -27.24
C ASP A 90 -9.96 11.68 -27.30
N PRO A 91 -9.39 10.85 -26.41
CA PRO A 91 -7.95 10.70 -26.27
C PRO A 91 -7.26 9.91 -27.40
N SER A 92 -8.00 9.43 -28.41
CA SER A 92 -7.41 8.86 -29.64
C SER A 92 -7.36 9.83 -30.81
N THR A 93 -8.14 10.92 -30.76
CA THR A 93 -8.37 11.79 -31.94
C THR A 93 -8.25 13.28 -31.64
N GLY A 94 -8.37 13.71 -30.38
CA GLY A 94 -8.45 15.12 -29.98
C GLY A 94 -9.76 15.81 -30.36
N ALA A 95 -10.72 15.09 -30.97
CA ALA A 95 -12.04 15.63 -31.27
C ALA A 95 -12.90 15.69 -30.00
N THR A 96 -13.80 16.68 -29.88
CA THR A 96 -14.78 16.69 -28.79
C THR A 96 -15.76 15.53 -28.95
N ASP A 97 -15.90 14.71 -27.92
CA ASP A 97 -16.90 13.65 -27.80
C ASP A 97 -17.74 13.84 -26.52
N GLU A 98 -18.84 13.09 -26.42
CA GLU A 98 -19.75 13.16 -25.28
C GLU A 98 -20.35 11.80 -24.87
N THR A 99 -20.32 11.50 -23.56
CA THR A 99 -21.03 10.34 -23.00
C THR A 99 -22.37 10.79 -22.39
N PRO A 100 -23.51 10.41 -23.01
CA PRO A 100 -24.83 10.81 -22.52
C PRO A 100 -25.24 10.03 -21.28
N ASN A 101 -25.70 10.76 -20.26
CA ASN A 101 -26.13 10.28 -18.95
C ASN A 101 -25.13 9.36 -18.25
N LEU A 102 -23.85 9.73 -18.28
CA LEU A 102 -22.81 9.07 -17.50
C LEU A 102 -23.22 8.99 -16.02
N THR A 103 -23.07 7.81 -15.42
CA THR A 103 -23.26 7.61 -13.97
C THR A 103 -21.88 7.61 -13.32
N VAL A 104 -21.70 8.46 -12.31
CA VAL A 104 -20.41 8.60 -11.62
C VAL A 104 -20.60 8.22 -10.15
N PRO A 105 -19.90 7.20 -9.62
CA PRO A 105 -20.03 6.81 -8.22
C PRO A 105 -19.63 7.94 -7.25
N GLN A 106 -20.05 7.80 -5.98
CA GLN A 106 -19.57 8.67 -4.92
C GLN A 106 -18.04 8.53 -4.75
N GLY A 107 -17.36 9.62 -4.40
CA GLY A 107 -15.91 9.65 -4.22
C GLY A 107 -15.10 9.43 -5.51
N THR A 108 -15.74 9.32 -6.67
CA THR A 108 -15.08 8.91 -7.93
C THR A 108 -15.04 10.04 -8.95
N ILE A 109 -13.94 10.13 -9.70
CA ILE A 109 -13.89 10.77 -11.03
C ILE A 109 -13.59 9.74 -12.12
N ILE A 110 -14.10 9.94 -13.33
CA ILE A 110 -13.90 9.05 -14.49
C ILE A 110 -13.03 9.75 -15.53
N VAL A 111 -11.85 9.20 -15.81
CA VAL A 111 -10.90 9.76 -16.76
C VAL A 111 -10.82 8.86 -17.99
N TYR A 112 -11.24 9.37 -19.14
CA TYR A 112 -11.08 8.68 -20.41
C TYR A 112 -9.63 8.75 -20.87
N VAL A 113 -9.01 7.61 -21.19
CA VAL A 113 -7.59 7.55 -21.51
C VAL A 113 -7.30 6.79 -22.79
N GLY A 114 -6.26 7.24 -23.49
CA GLY A 114 -5.83 6.69 -24.77
C GLY A 114 -4.50 7.29 -25.22
N GLY A 115 -3.99 6.80 -26.35
CA GLY A 115 -2.85 7.40 -27.02
C GLY A 115 -3.24 8.05 -28.36
N ASN A 116 -2.59 9.16 -28.69
CA ASN A 116 -2.68 9.82 -30.01
C ASN A 116 -1.27 10.24 -30.46
N THR A 117 -1.11 10.69 -31.71
CA THR A 117 0.09 11.45 -32.12
C THR A 117 -0.18 12.92 -31.80
N LEU A 118 0.47 13.44 -30.75
CA LEU A 118 0.30 14.84 -30.36
C LEU A 118 1.05 15.78 -31.31
N ALA A 119 0.49 16.98 -31.50
CA ALA A 119 0.91 17.91 -32.54
C ALA A 119 1.92 18.96 -32.03
N GLY A 120 3.10 18.49 -31.61
CA GLY A 120 4.15 19.37 -31.11
C GLY A 120 5.30 18.58 -30.51
N THR A 121 5.54 18.79 -29.22
CA THR A 121 6.57 18.08 -28.46
C THR A 121 6.05 17.46 -27.18
N GLU A 122 4.74 17.55 -26.92
CA GLU A 122 4.10 17.24 -25.66
C GLU A 122 4.06 15.73 -25.45
N ALA A 123 4.42 15.27 -24.24
CA ALA A 123 4.40 13.84 -23.93
C ALA A 123 3.00 13.36 -23.52
N GLY A 124 2.19 14.25 -22.93
CA GLY A 124 0.79 14.03 -22.62
C GLY A 124 -0.02 15.31 -22.80
N GLU A 125 -1.34 15.16 -22.74
CA GLU A 125 -2.31 16.25 -22.66
C GLU A 125 -3.52 15.79 -21.83
N GLY A 126 -3.63 16.30 -20.60
CA GLY A 126 -4.72 16.04 -19.66
C GLY A 126 -5.58 17.26 -19.36
N GLY A 127 -6.86 17.04 -19.08
CA GLY A 127 -7.75 18.14 -18.72
C GLY A 127 -9.10 17.73 -18.14
N PRO A 128 -9.76 18.65 -17.41
CA PRO A 128 -11.07 18.41 -16.82
C PRO A 128 -12.14 18.36 -17.90
N GLY A 129 -13.13 17.50 -17.70
CA GLY A 129 -14.27 17.34 -18.61
C GLY A 129 -15.30 18.45 -18.44
N GLY A 130 -15.83 18.94 -19.55
CA GLY A 130 -17.01 19.79 -19.59
C GLY A 130 -18.31 19.01 -19.37
N TYR A 131 -19.45 19.71 -19.37
CA TYR A 131 -20.77 19.10 -19.24
C TYR A 131 -21.83 19.88 -20.02
N GLN A 132 -22.90 19.17 -20.41
CA GLN A 132 -24.17 19.78 -20.84
C GLN A 132 -25.28 19.19 -19.98
N ALA A 133 -25.95 19.98 -19.12
CA ALA A 133 -26.94 19.48 -18.17
C ALA A 133 -28.34 20.08 -18.40
N GLY A 134 -29.38 19.27 -18.23
CA GLY A 134 -30.78 19.68 -18.39
C GLY A 134 -31.70 19.00 -17.37
N GLY A 135 -32.75 19.70 -16.95
CA GLY A 135 -33.73 19.20 -15.98
C GLY A 135 -34.04 20.20 -14.87
N SER A 136 -34.25 19.70 -13.66
CA SER A 136 -34.51 20.52 -12.48
C SER A 136 -33.30 21.36 -12.07
N THR A 137 -33.52 22.54 -11.49
CA THR A 137 -32.43 23.42 -11.01
C THR A 137 -31.52 22.70 -10.00
N ALA A 138 -32.08 21.91 -9.08
CA ALA A 138 -31.32 21.13 -8.12
C ALA A 138 -30.41 20.08 -8.79
N TRP A 139 -30.88 19.43 -9.86
CA TRP A 139 -30.09 18.50 -10.65
C TRP A 139 -28.92 19.20 -11.35
N VAL A 140 -29.20 20.29 -12.07
CA VAL A 140 -28.14 21.07 -12.74
C VAL A 140 -27.11 21.55 -11.72
N SER A 141 -27.53 22.13 -10.59
CA SER A 141 -26.61 22.54 -9.51
C SER A 141 -25.80 21.38 -8.92
N SER A 142 -26.35 20.16 -8.85
CA SER A 142 -25.61 18.99 -8.37
C SER A 142 -24.50 18.51 -9.31
N ILE A 143 -24.58 18.87 -10.60
CA ILE A 143 -23.50 18.68 -11.57
C ILE A 143 -22.52 19.84 -11.45
N VAL A 144 -22.96 21.10 -11.66
CA VAL A 144 -22.08 22.28 -11.69
C VAL A 144 -21.21 22.38 -10.44
N ASN A 145 -21.81 22.15 -9.26
CA ASN A 145 -21.17 22.35 -7.95
C ASN A 145 -20.77 21.02 -7.28
N ARG A 146 -20.50 19.95 -8.06
CA ARG A 146 -20.21 18.61 -7.50
C ARG A 146 -18.98 18.59 -6.59
N GLY A 147 -17.94 19.34 -6.97
CA GLY A 147 -16.66 19.38 -6.29
C GLY A 147 -16.18 20.80 -6.05
N PRO A 148 -14.93 20.96 -5.57
CA PRO A 148 -14.44 22.23 -5.07
C PRO A 148 -14.19 23.29 -6.15
N ILE A 149 -13.97 22.87 -7.40
CA ILE A 149 -13.72 23.72 -8.57
C ILE A 149 -14.92 23.74 -9.54
N GLY A 150 -15.19 24.90 -10.14
CA GLY A 150 -16.42 25.28 -10.85
C GLY A 150 -16.77 24.60 -12.18
N TYR A 151 -16.33 23.35 -12.40
CA TYR A 151 -16.56 22.59 -13.64
C TYR A 151 -17.29 21.25 -13.43
N GLY A 152 -17.79 21.01 -12.23
CA GLY A 152 -18.60 19.84 -11.92
C GLY A 152 -17.86 18.51 -11.82
N SER A 153 -16.51 18.55 -11.85
CA SER A 153 -15.56 17.56 -11.33
C SER A 153 -16.02 16.09 -11.43
N TRP A 154 -16.54 15.69 -12.58
CA TRP A 154 -16.96 14.30 -12.84
C TRP A 154 -15.78 13.45 -13.33
N GLY A 155 -14.73 14.12 -13.81
CA GLY A 155 -13.54 13.56 -14.41
C GLY A 155 -13.13 14.36 -15.64
N GLY A 156 -12.65 13.70 -16.68
CA GLY A 156 -12.08 14.35 -17.85
C GLY A 156 -11.44 13.35 -18.81
N ALA A 157 -10.37 13.76 -19.49
CA ALA A 157 -9.60 12.88 -20.36
C ALA A 157 -8.09 13.16 -20.29
N VAL A 158 -7.29 12.14 -20.56
CA VAL A 158 -5.83 12.24 -20.71
C VAL A 158 -5.37 11.47 -21.95
N THR A 159 -4.61 12.16 -22.80
CA THR A 159 -3.95 11.60 -23.99
C THR A 159 -2.46 11.46 -23.74
N PHE A 160 -1.85 10.39 -24.22
CA PHE A 160 -0.38 10.23 -24.22
C PHE A 160 0.16 10.15 -25.66
N ASP A 161 1.29 10.81 -25.95
CA ASP A 161 1.89 10.75 -27.28
C ASP A 161 2.51 9.37 -27.56
N MET A 162 1.98 8.70 -28.57
CA MET A 162 2.39 7.37 -29.00
C MET A 162 3.81 7.33 -29.59
N ASN A 163 4.37 8.49 -29.97
CA ASN A 163 5.69 8.59 -30.59
C ASN A 163 6.84 8.75 -29.58
N GLN A 164 6.53 8.97 -28.30
CA GLN A 164 7.55 9.13 -27.27
C GLN A 164 8.20 7.79 -26.92
N ASN A 165 9.48 7.87 -26.54
CA ASN A 165 10.24 6.73 -26.05
C ASN A 165 9.97 6.55 -24.56
N TRP A 166 8.91 5.83 -24.21
CA TRP A 166 8.44 5.70 -22.83
C TRP A 166 9.22 4.69 -22.00
N TYR A 167 9.59 5.10 -20.78
CA TYR A 167 10.03 4.23 -19.69
C TYR A 167 8.84 3.86 -18.80
N PHE A 168 8.58 2.56 -18.68
CA PHE A 168 7.57 1.96 -17.81
C PHE A 168 8.21 1.07 -16.71
N GLY A 169 9.50 1.27 -16.42
CA GLY A 169 10.21 0.46 -15.43
C GLY A 169 9.83 0.83 -14.00
N THR A 170 10.11 -0.07 -13.06
CA THR A 170 9.75 0.08 -11.64
C THR A 170 10.83 0.78 -10.80
N ASP A 171 12.02 1.03 -11.34
CA ASP A 171 13.10 1.73 -10.64
C ASP A 171 12.98 3.26 -10.87
N PRO A 172 12.64 4.06 -9.84
CA PRO A 172 12.47 5.50 -10.00
C PRO A 172 13.79 6.26 -10.25
N ASN A 173 14.95 5.59 -10.19
CA ASN A 173 16.28 6.20 -10.37
C ASN A 173 17.05 5.71 -11.60
N ALA A 174 16.63 4.59 -12.21
CA ALA A 174 17.35 3.96 -13.33
C ALA A 174 16.68 4.19 -14.70
N ARG A 175 15.98 5.32 -14.90
CA ARG A 175 15.43 5.67 -16.21
C ARG A 175 16.55 5.79 -17.26
N PRO A 176 16.51 5.03 -18.37
CA PRO A 176 17.52 5.11 -19.42
C PRO A 176 17.63 6.51 -20.05
N ALA A 177 18.81 6.80 -20.60
CA ALA A 177 19.07 8.05 -21.29
C ALA A 177 18.33 8.09 -22.63
N GLY A 178 17.45 9.08 -22.80
CA GLY A 178 16.61 9.22 -24.01
C GLY A 178 15.23 8.59 -23.89
N GLU A 179 14.83 8.12 -22.71
CA GLU A 179 13.45 7.74 -22.39
C GLU A 179 12.75 8.82 -21.53
N ILE A 180 11.42 8.86 -21.59
CA ILE A 180 10.54 9.71 -20.76
C ILE A 180 9.82 8.79 -19.75
N ASP A 181 9.84 9.12 -18.46
CA ASP A 181 9.18 8.31 -17.43
C ASP A 181 7.66 8.51 -17.52
N PHE A 182 6.93 7.43 -17.79
CA PHE A 182 5.49 7.48 -18.04
C PHE A 182 4.71 7.88 -16.79
N PHE A 183 5.02 7.30 -15.64
CA PHE A 183 4.44 7.66 -14.35
C PHE A 183 4.50 9.17 -14.06
N SER A 184 5.65 9.81 -14.32
CA SER A 184 5.84 11.25 -14.09
C SER A 184 4.89 12.10 -14.93
N VAL A 185 4.73 11.76 -16.21
CA VAL A 185 3.78 12.45 -17.10
C VAL A 185 2.34 12.13 -16.71
N ALA A 186 2.00 10.88 -16.42
CA ALA A 186 0.66 10.50 -15.97
C ALA A 186 0.24 11.25 -14.69
N THR A 187 1.16 11.42 -13.73
CA THR A 187 0.94 12.21 -12.51
C THR A 187 0.72 13.70 -12.81
N HIS A 188 1.45 14.26 -13.78
CA HIS A 188 1.29 15.64 -14.27
C HIS A 188 -0.08 15.87 -14.92
N GLU A 189 -0.46 15.04 -15.90
CA GLU A 189 -1.74 15.19 -16.63
C GLU A 189 -2.98 14.99 -15.73
N LEU A 190 -2.86 14.15 -14.69
CA LEU A 190 -3.89 14.03 -13.66
C LEU A 190 -4.01 15.29 -12.80
N GLY A 191 -2.92 16.01 -12.55
CA GLY A 191 -2.94 17.33 -11.92
C GLY A 191 -3.74 18.36 -12.72
N HIS A 192 -3.59 18.37 -14.04
CA HIS A 192 -4.42 19.17 -14.94
C HIS A 192 -5.89 18.74 -14.93
N THR A 193 -6.16 17.43 -14.89
CA THR A 193 -7.53 16.89 -14.75
C THR A 193 -8.19 17.31 -13.43
N LEU A 194 -7.41 17.56 -12.39
CA LEU A 194 -7.86 18.06 -11.07
C LEU A 194 -7.89 19.59 -10.95
N GLY A 195 -7.60 20.33 -12.01
CA GLY A 195 -7.81 21.77 -12.10
C GLY A 195 -6.57 22.67 -11.99
N ILE A 196 -5.38 22.12 -11.77
CA ILE A 196 -4.14 22.91 -11.84
C ILE A 196 -3.91 23.34 -13.30
N GLY A 197 -3.60 24.61 -13.54
CA GLY A 197 -3.51 25.19 -14.88
C GLY A 197 -4.86 25.43 -15.57
N THR A 198 -5.76 24.46 -15.47
CA THR A 198 -6.97 24.37 -16.31
C THR A 198 -8.23 25.03 -15.71
N SER A 199 -8.24 25.32 -14.40
CA SER A 199 -9.43 25.90 -13.71
C SER A 199 -9.42 27.42 -13.63
N THR A 200 -10.61 28.04 -13.62
CA THR A 200 -10.79 29.46 -13.28
C THR A 200 -10.22 29.83 -11.92
N GLU A 201 -10.31 28.91 -10.97
CA GLU A 201 -9.83 29.04 -9.61
C GLU A 201 -8.30 29.19 -9.63
N TRP A 202 -7.59 28.33 -10.37
CA TRP A 202 -6.15 28.48 -10.64
C TRP A 202 -5.85 29.82 -11.28
N SER A 203 -6.52 30.16 -12.40
CA SER A 203 -6.30 31.43 -13.10
C SER A 203 -6.54 32.66 -12.20
N SER A 204 -7.44 32.58 -11.22
CA SER A 204 -7.72 33.67 -10.26
C SER A 204 -6.63 33.84 -9.19
N LEU A 205 -5.91 32.76 -8.90
CA LEU A 205 -4.77 32.72 -7.99
C LEU A 205 -3.44 33.02 -8.69
N VAL A 206 -3.37 33.01 -10.03
CA VAL A 206 -2.19 33.50 -10.77
C VAL A 206 -2.20 35.03 -10.84
N GLN A 207 -1.29 35.68 -10.14
CA GLN A 207 -1.18 37.15 -10.08
C GLN A 207 0.28 37.59 -10.26
N ASN A 208 0.52 38.51 -11.22
CA ASN A 208 1.84 39.05 -11.54
C ASN A 208 2.93 37.99 -11.84
N GLY A 209 2.55 36.82 -12.36
CA GLY A 209 3.49 35.71 -12.66
C GLY A 209 3.78 34.80 -11.47
N HIS A 210 2.99 34.86 -10.40
CA HIS A 210 3.09 33.98 -9.23
C HIS A 210 1.73 33.38 -8.88
N PHE A 211 1.70 32.15 -8.37
CA PHE A 211 0.49 31.52 -7.84
C PHE A 211 0.35 31.91 -6.35
N VAL A 212 -0.57 32.82 -6.05
CA VAL A 212 -0.75 33.42 -4.71
C VAL A 212 -1.74 32.65 -3.83
N GLY A 213 -1.84 31.34 -4.02
CA GLY A 213 -2.54 30.43 -3.11
C GLY A 213 -1.99 30.53 -1.69
N ALA A 214 -2.87 30.49 -0.69
CA ALA A 214 -2.53 30.69 0.71
C ALA A 214 -1.72 29.51 1.28
N ASP A 215 -2.14 28.27 1.01
CA ASP A 215 -1.48 27.06 1.50
C ASP A 215 -0.14 26.84 0.78
N ALA A 216 -0.09 27.04 -0.54
CA ALA A 216 1.16 27.01 -1.32
C ALA A 216 2.17 28.09 -0.89
N THR A 217 1.69 29.32 -0.64
CA THR A 217 2.54 30.42 -0.12
C THR A 217 3.01 30.15 1.30
N ALA A 218 2.18 29.54 2.15
CA ALA A 218 2.54 29.17 3.52
C ALA A 218 3.61 28.07 3.56
N LEU A 219 3.49 27.04 2.72
CA LEU A 219 4.47 25.95 2.59
C LEU A 219 5.87 26.49 2.24
N LEU A 220 5.95 27.49 1.36
CA LEU A 220 7.19 28.17 0.98
C LEU A 220 7.62 29.31 1.93
N GLY A 221 7.13 29.30 3.17
CA GLY A 221 7.56 30.25 4.20
C GLY A 221 7.12 31.70 3.96
N GLY A 222 6.02 31.90 3.24
CA GLY A 222 5.45 33.22 2.90
C GLY A 222 5.82 33.74 1.51
N SER A 223 6.41 32.92 0.64
CA SER A 223 6.76 33.29 -0.74
C SER A 223 5.88 32.53 -1.74
N SER A 224 5.15 33.23 -2.61
CA SER A 224 4.32 32.59 -3.63
C SER A 224 5.19 32.01 -4.77
N PRO A 225 5.01 30.74 -5.18
CA PRO A 225 5.78 30.14 -6.27
C PRO A 225 5.57 30.89 -7.59
N ALA A 226 6.61 30.93 -8.42
CA ALA A 226 6.53 31.51 -9.75
C ALA A 226 5.74 30.59 -10.70
N VAL A 227 5.04 31.19 -11.65
CA VAL A 227 4.25 30.53 -12.70
C VAL A 227 4.97 30.72 -14.03
N SER A 228 4.91 29.71 -14.91
CA SER A 228 5.49 29.76 -16.25
C SER A 228 4.80 30.80 -17.15
N ALA A 229 5.40 31.06 -18.32
CA ALA A 229 4.92 32.09 -19.24
C ALA A 229 3.59 31.74 -19.94
N ASP A 230 3.18 30.47 -19.91
CA ASP A 230 1.86 29.98 -20.35
C ASP A 230 0.74 30.41 -19.39
N GLY A 231 1.02 30.46 -18.08
CA GLY A 231 0.04 30.69 -17.02
C GLY A 231 -0.45 29.41 -16.32
N ASP A 232 -0.09 28.24 -16.84
CA ASP A 232 -0.77 26.97 -16.56
C ASP A 232 0.06 26.04 -15.66
N HIS A 233 1.36 26.29 -15.52
CA HIS A 233 2.28 25.50 -14.69
C HIS A 233 3.04 26.38 -13.68
N PHE A 234 3.65 25.75 -12.67
CA PHE A 234 4.76 26.38 -11.94
C PHE A 234 5.96 26.58 -12.87
N ALA A 235 6.74 27.63 -12.65
CA ALA A 235 7.93 27.89 -13.44
C ALA A 235 8.97 26.74 -13.31
N GLU A 236 9.73 26.48 -14.38
CA GLU A 236 10.82 25.49 -14.35
C GLU A 236 11.78 25.75 -13.18
N ASN A 237 12.28 24.67 -12.55
CA ASN A 237 13.14 24.73 -11.36
C ASN A 237 12.44 25.33 -10.14
N THR A 238 11.10 25.31 -10.08
CA THR A 238 10.37 25.44 -8.81
C THR A 238 10.57 24.16 -8.00
N TYR A 239 10.89 24.31 -6.71
CA TYR A 239 11.10 23.18 -5.81
C TYR A 239 10.17 23.24 -4.60
N SER A 240 9.56 22.11 -4.29
CA SER A 240 8.84 21.88 -3.03
C SER A 240 9.82 21.62 -1.88
N PRO A 241 9.55 22.09 -0.65
CA PRO A 241 10.16 21.54 0.55
C PRO A 241 9.74 20.07 0.71
N GLY A 242 10.68 19.20 1.08
CA GLY A 242 10.40 17.77 1.22
C GLY A 242 11.64 16.89 1.44
N PRO A 243 11.43 15.56 1.58
CA PRO A 243 12.51 14.58 1.53
C PRO A 243 13.12 14.50 0.12
N ALA A 244 14.39 14.10 0.04
CA ALA A 244 15.12 14.02 -1.23
C ALA A 244 14.41 13.09 -2.23
N GLY A 245 14.13 13.60 -3.44
CA GLY A 245 13.37 12.91 -4.49
C GLY A 245 12.02 13.55 -4.81
N HIS A 246 11.31 14.11 -3.82
CA HIS A 246 10.00 14.77 -4.02
C HIS A 246 10.08 16.31 -4.05
N ASN A 247 11.30 16.85 -4.15
CA ASN A 247 11.52 18.29 -4.18
C ASN A 247 11.20 18.90 -5.55
N ILE A 248 11.21 18.12 -6.63
CA ILE A 248 10.81 18.61 -7.96
C ILE A 248 9.28 18.64 -7.99
N VAL A 249 8.69 19.78 -8.33
CA VAL A 249 7.24 19.86 -8.53
C VAL A 249 6.83 19.07 -9.76
N SER A 250 5.72 18.34 -9.68
CA SER A 250 5.15 17.65 -10.84
C SER A 250 4.61 18.67 -11.84
N MET A 251 3.95 19.74 -11.38
CA MET A 251 3.26 20.71 -12.24
C MET A 251 4.19 21.82 -12.76
N GLN A 252 5.36 21.48 -13.31
CA GLN A 252 6.22 22.38 -14.10
C GLN A 252 6.23 21.93 -15.58
N PRO A 253 6.46 22.81 -16.56
CA PRO A 253 6.22 22.50 -17.99
C PRO A 253 7.25 21.53 -18.60
N ILE A 254 8.35 21.23 -17.91
CA ILE A 254 9.42 20.34 -18.42
C ILE A 254 9.90 19.40 -17.32
N LEU A 255 9.72 18.09 -17.50
CA LEU A 255 10.16 17.03 -16.59
C LEU A 255 11.45 16.33 -17.07
N ASN A 256 12.51 17.12 -17.32
CA ASN A 256 13.78 16.65 -17.89
C ASN A 256 14.78 16.04 -16.86
N THR A 257 14.31 15.61 -15.69
CA THR A 257 15.11 14.90 -14.67
C THR A 257 15.44 13.47 -15.11
N THR A 258 16.45 12.82 -14.53
CA THR A 258 16.76 11.39 -14.71
C THR A 258 16.02 10.47 -13.74
N GLN A 259 15.25 11.05 -12.81
CA GLN A 259 14.50 10.33 -11.78
C GLN A 259 12.99 10.50 -12.01
N ARG A 260 12.18 9.58 -11.50
CA ARG A 260 10.72 9.69 -11.45
C ARG A 260 10.30 10.88 -10.59
N VAL A 261 9.38 11.68 -11.11
CA VAL A 261 8.74 12.80 -10.39
C VAL A 261 7.41 12.33 -9.84
N TYR A 262 7.15 12.71 -8.60
CA TYR A 262 5.90 12.45 -7.89
C TYR A 262 5.19 13.78 -7.65
N PHE A 263 3.87 13.73 -7.41
CA PHE A 263 3.11 14.91 -6.99
C PHE A 263 3.67 15.40 -5.65
N SER A 264 4.21 16.63 -5.63
CA SER A 264 4.94 17.18 -4.50
C SER A 264 4.01 17.84 -3.48
N GLU A 265 4.52 18.12 -2.28
CA GLU A 265 3.77 18.87 -1.25
C GLU A 265 3.27 20.23 -1.76
N LEU A 266 4.00 20.87 -2.68
CA LEU A 266 3.60 22.14 -3.30
C LEU A 266 2.49 21.97 -4.34
N ASP A 267 2.50 20.87 -5.10
CA ASP A 267 1.40 20.54 -6.03
C ASP A 267 0.12 20.22 -5.22
N TYR A 268 0.26 19.50 -4.11
CA TYR A 268 -0.83 19.23 -3.16
C TYR A 268 -1.35 20.49 -2.46
N ALA A 269 -0.47 21.42 -2.07
CA ALA A 269 -0.87 22.70 -1.50
C ALA A 269 -1.64 23.56 -2.52
N ALA A 270 -1.27 23.52 -3.81
CA ALA A 270 -2.07 24.12 -4.86
C ALA A 270 -3.45 23.47 -5.01
N LEU A 271 -3.57 22.14 -4.95
CA LEU A 271 -4.89 21.49 -4.91
C LEU A 271 -5.74 21.96 -3.71
N ALA A 272 -5.12 22.15 -2.53
CA ALA A 272 -5.79 22.69 -1.35
C ALA A 272 -6.29 24.13 -1.55
N ASP A 273 -5.48 24.98 -2.19
CA ASP A 273 -5.86 26.35 -2.59
C ASP A 273 -6.97 26.38 -3.66
N LEU A 274 -7.07 25.34 -4.50
CA LEU A 274 -8.21 25.10 -5.39
C LEU A 274 -9.45 24.51 -4.68
N GLY A 275 -9.36 24.31 -3.36
CA GLY A 275 -10.45 23.84 -2.50
C GLY A 275 -10.55 22.32 -2.32
N TRP A 276 -9.62 21.53 -2.89
CA TRP A 276 -9.56 20.10 -2.57
C TRP A 276 -9.15 19.90 -1.10
N GLN A 277 -9.70 18.88 -0.45
CA GLN A 277 -9.27 18.46 0.87
C GLN A 277 -8.09 17.52 0.70
N VAL A 278 -6.98 17.82 1.37
CA VAL A 278 -5.73 17.07 1.26
C VAL A 278 -5.22 16.70 2.66
N THR A 279 -4.64 15.50 2.77
CA THR A 279 -4.13 14.93 4.02
C THR A 279 -3.05 15.83 4.63
N GLY A 280 -3.12 16.08 5.95
CA GLY A 280 -2.13 16.88 6.68
C GLY A 280 -2.30 18.39 6.62
N GLN A 281 -3.06 18.92 5.64
CA GLN A 281 -3.39 20.35 5.57
C GLN A 281 -4.58 20.67 6.48
N VAL A 282 -4.42 21.64 7.40
CA VAL A 282 -5.52 22.17 8.21
C VAL A 282 -6.17 23.30 7.41
N SER A 283 -7.33 23.05 6.80
CA SER A 283 -8.04 24.04 5.98
C SER A 283 -8.15 25.40 6.69
N THR A 284 -7.41 26.40 6.20
CA THR A 284 -7.49 27.78 6.69
C THR A 284 -8.58 28.59 5.98
N THR A 285 -9.30 27.96 5.02
CA THR A 285 -10.47 28.53 4.36
C THR A 285 -11.54 28.92 5.37
N THR A 286 -11.70 30.23 5.57
CA THR A 286 -12.85 30.80 6.25
C THR A 286 -14.13 30.35 5.56
N SER A 287 -15.20 30.15 6.34
CA SER A 287 -16.49 29.64 5.86
C SER A 287 -16.97 30.32 4.57
N PRO A 288 -17.67 29.59 3.66
CA PRO A 288 -18.22 30.18 2.45
C PRO A 288 -19.07 31.41 2.81
N VAL A 289 -18.85 32.49 2.07
CA VAL A 289 -19.52 33.77 2.30
C VAL A 289 -21.03 33.55 2.17
N THR A 290 -21.77 33.74 3.26
CA THR A 290 -23.23 33.64 3.26
C THR A 290 -23.84 34.80 2.48
N VAL A 291 -23.96 34.63 1.16
CA VAL A 291 -24.82 35.48 0.33
C VAL A 291 -26.27 35.25 0.75
N SER A 292 -26.87 36.25 1.40
CA SER A 292 -28.31 36.25 1.67
C SER A 292 -29.08 36.15 0.35
N PRO A 293 -30.17 35.37 0.29
CA PRO A 293 -30.95 35.22 -0.94
C PRO A 293 -31.59 36.56 -1.34
N PRO A 294 -31.54 36.95 -2.63
CA PRO A 294 -32.33 38.06 -3.13
C PRO A 294 -33.83 37.75 -3.00
N ALA A 295 -34.63 38.79 -2.74
CA ALA A 295 -36.08 38.66 -2.60
C ALA A 295 -36.76 38.21 -3.91
N THR A 296 -37.87 37.49 -3.76
CA THR A 296 -38.67 36.90 -4.85
C THR A 296 -39.21 37.93 -5.87
N THR A 297 -38.90 37.74 -7.15
CA THR A 297 -39.64 38.32 -8.29
C THR A 297 -39.82 37.31 -9.43
N SER A 298 -40.81 37.55 -10.28
CA SER A 298 -41.44 36.59 -11.21
C SER A 298 -40.61 36.24 -12.49
N PRO A 299 -40.89 35.10 -13.17
CA PRO A 299 -40.37 34.78 -14.52
C PRO A 299 -40.97 35.73 -15.60
N PRO A 300 -40.39 35.90 -16.82
CA PRO A 300 -39.61 34.96 -17.65
C PRO A 300 -38.18 35.52 -17.99
N THR A 301 -37.36 35.13 -18.99
CA THR A 301 -37.51 34.47 -20.33
C THR A 301 -36.29 33.61 -20.73
N THR A 302 -36.47 32.73 -21.74
CA THR A 302 -35.43 31.91 -22.39
C THR A 302 -34.36 32.71 -23.15
N VAL A 303 -33.08 32.47 -22.84
CA VAL A 303 -31.92 32.76 -23.72
C VAL A 303 -30.93 31.58 -23.56
N PRO A 304 -30.43 30.96 -24.64
CA PRO A 304 -29.43 29.90 -24.51
C PRO A 304 -28.04 30.49 -24.24
N PRO A 305 -27.25 29.97 -23.28
CA PRO A 305 -25.83 30.30 -23.19
C PRO A 305 -25.10 29.70 -24.39
N THR A 306 -24.44 30.55 -25.16
CA THR A 306 -23.57 30.14 -26.28
C THR A 306 -22.29 29.51 -25.74
N VAL A 307 -21.86 28.41 -26.38
CA VAL A 307 -20.55 27.77 -26.17
C VAL A 307 -19.43 28.82 -26.23
N PRO A 308 -18.60 28.99 -25.18
CA PRO A 308 -17.35 29.73 -25.31
C PRO A 308 -16.44 28.95 -26.27
N PRO A 309 -15.70 29.60 -27.18
CA PRO A 309 -14.84 28.87 -28.10
C PRO A 309 -13.78 28.08 -27.32
N VAL A 310 -13.50 26.86 -27.77
CA VAL A 310 -12.20 26.23 -27.47
C VAL A 310 -11.14 27.11 -28.11
N THR A 311 -10.57 28.03 -27.33
CA THR A 311 -9.37 28.74 -27.72
C THR A 311 -8.23 27.75 -27.58
N THR A 312 -7.73 27.26 -28.71
CA THR A 312 -6.44 26.57 -28.79
C THR A 312 -5.39 27.38 -28.02
N PRO A 313 -4.76 26.84 -26.96
CA PRO A 313 -3.56 27.44 -26.39
C PRO A 313 -2.51 27.60 -27.48
N GLY A 314 -1.70 28.65 -27.37
CA GLY A 314 -0.81 29.07 -28.45
C GLY A 314 0.35 28.10 -28.67
N VAL A 315 0.60 27.75 -29.93
CA VAL A 315 1.84 27.12 -30.42
C VAL A 315 3.09 27.79 -29.81
N ILE A 316 4.00 27.02 -29.19
CA ILE A 316 5.47 27.25 -29.13
C ILE A 316 6.18 26.03 -28.45
N PRO A 317 7.44 25.69 -28.79
CA PRO A 317 7.94 24.29 -28.72
C PRO A 317 8.94 23.97 -27.59
N GLY A 318 9.09 22.70 -27.19
CA GLY A 318 10.11 22.40 -26.14
C GLY A 318 10.58 21.00 -25.73
N LEU A 319 10.10 19.84 -26.21
CA LEU A 319 10.74 18.54 -25.90
C LEU A 319 11.45 17.94 -27.13
N ALA A 320 12.79 18.02 -27.15
CA ALA A 320 13.63 17.45 -28.20
C ALA A 320 14.67 16.47 -27.61
N PRO A 321 14.99 15.34 -28.28
CA PRO A 321 16.06 14.46 -27.83
C PRO A 321 17.42 15.16 -27.83
N GLY A 322 18.19 14.96 -26.76
CA GLY A 322 19.43 15.72 -26.52
C GLY A 322 20.48 15.58 -27.62
N ALA A 323 21.00 16.71 -28.09
CA ALA A 323 22.15 16.76 -29.01
C ALA A 323 23.48 16.76 -28.24
N SER A 324 24.38 15.85 -28.64
CA SER A 324 25.74 15.73 -28.12
C SER A 324 26.56 17.02 -28.27
N VAL A 325 27.26 17.44 -27.20
CA VAL A 325 28.26 18.52 -27.26
C VAL A 325 29.57 18.07 -26.61
N VAL A 326 30.65 18.18 -27.38
CA VAL A 326 32.02 17.86 -26.96
C VAL A 326 32.66 19.05 -26.24
N PRO A 327 33.29 18.88 -25.08
CA PRO A 327 34.21 19.88 -24.53
C PRO A 327 35.66 19.60 -24.96
N THR A 328 36.21 20.45 -25.84
CA THR A 328 37.63 20.41 -26.24
C THR A 328 38.51 21.27 -25.32
N GLY A 329 39.33 20.62 -24.48
CA GLY A 329 40.48 21.21 -23.78
C GLY A 329 40.16 22.22 -22.65
N SER A 330 41.10 22.59 -21.79
CA SER A 330 42.49 22.12 -21.57
C SER A 330 42.93 22.56 -20.17
N GLY A 331 43.56 21.68 -19.36
CA GLY A 331 43.93 22.03 -17.99
C GLY A 331 44.68 20.93 -17.21
N THR A 332 45.99 20.85 -17.43
CA THR A 332 47.03 20.32 -16.51
C THR A 332 46.72 20.55 -15.02
N THR A 333 47.04 19.73 -14.02
CA THR A 333 48.00 18.61 -13.78
C THR A 333 47.62 18.02 -12.40
N ASN A 334 47.79 16.74 -12.02
CA ASN A 334 49.04 15.97 -11.93
C ASN A 334 48.70 14.48 -11.70
N SER A 335 49.54 13.56 -12.18
CA SER A 335 49.45 12.13 -11.86
C SER A 335 50.53 11.74 -10.85
N VAL A 336 50.17 10.95 -9.82
CA VAL A 336 51.12 10.13 -9.06
C VAL A 336 50.49 8.75 -8.81
N THR A 337 50.90 7.77 -9.61
CA THR A 337 50.77 6.35 -9.28
C THR A 337 51.93 5.91 -8.38
N THR A 338 51.64 5.23 -7.27
CA THR A 338 52.57 4.28 -6.65
C THR A 338 51.82 3.06 -6.14
N SER A 339 52.44 1.89 -6.29
CA SER A 339 51.82 0.58 -6.06
C SER A 339 52.32 -0.12 -4.79
N SER A 340 51.61 -1.18 -4.41
CA SER A 340 52.12 -2.44 -3.80
C SER A 340 52.02 -2.70 -2.27
N ASN A 341 51.46 -3.90 -2.01
CA ASN A 341 51.86 -4.95 -1.05
C ASN A 341 51.59 -4.88 0.48
N THR A 342 50.60 -5.70 0.89
CA THR A 342 50.66 -6.82 1.88
C THR A 342 50.99 -6.64 3.38
N THR A 343 50.30 -7.49 4.16
CA THR A 343 50.61 -8.10 5.49
C THR A 343 50.27 -7.37 6.82
N THR A 344 49.31 -7.95 7.53
CA THR A 344 49.03 -7.99 8.99
C THR A 344 50.11 -8.80 9.77
N PRO A 345 50.13 -8.95 11.14
CA PRO A 345 49.10 -8.66 12.17
C PRO A 345 49.55 -8.10 13.57
N THR A 346 48.59 -8.06 14.52
CA THR A 346 48.64 -8.21 16.01
C THR A 346 49.04 -7.07 16.98
N ALA A 347 48.07 -6.67 17.83
CA ALA A 347 48.08 -6.54 19.32
C ALA A 347 46.71 -5.95 19.75
N ASP A 348 45.77 -6.70 20.34
CA ASP A 348 45.61 -7.12 21.75
C ASP A 348 45.44 -6.00 22.80
N ALA A 349 44.23 -5.92 23.38
CA ALA A 349 43.96 -5.36 24.70
C ALA A 349 42.64 -5.90 25.31
N SER A 350 42.77 -6.92 26.17
CA SER A 350 41.80 -7.39 27.20
C SER A 350 41.09 -6.23 27.95
N THR A 351 39.85 -6.30 28.48
CA THR A 351 39.14 -7.28 29.37
C THR A 351 37.59 -7.07 29.22
N SER A 352 36.63 -7.81 29.79
CA SER A 352 36.54 -8.77 30.90
C SER A 352 35.49 -9.85 30.62
N ALA A 353 35.64 -11.04 31.21
CA ALA A 353 34.70 -12.15 31.06
C ALA A 353 33.63 -12.19 32.17
N THR A 354 32.42 -12.64 31.81
CA THR A 354 31.42 -13.15 32.75
C THR A 354 31.00 -14.56 32.31
N THR A 355 30.90 -15.47 33.26
CA THR A 355 30.66 -16.93 33.10
C THR A 355 29.62 -17.33 32.05
N SER A 356 30.05 -18.11 31.06
CA SER A 356 29.17 -18.98 30.26
C SER A 356 29.27 -20.42 30.77
N THR A 357 28.13 -21.10 30.92
CA THR A 357 28.04 -22.53 31.22
C THR A 357 28.23 -23.34 29.94
N ASN A 358 29.22 -24.24 29.92
CA ASN A 358 29.52 -25.10 28.77
C ASN A 358 28.28 -25.84 28.23
N THR A 359 27.85 -25.47 27.03
CA THR A 359 27.19 -26.36 26.07
C THR A 359 28.20 -26.65 24.97
N THR A 360 28.38 -27.92 24.61
CA THR A 360 29.34 -28.34 23.57
C THR A 360 28.80 -28.05 22.18
N THR A 361 29.02 -26.84 21.68
CA THR A 361 28.83 -26.52 20.25
C THR A 361 29.95 -27.16 19.43
N SER A 362 29.58 -27.82 18.32
CA SER A 362 30.56 -28.24 17.33
C SER A 362 31.09 -27.01 16.59
N ALA A 363 32.35 -27.03 16.18
CA ALA A 363 33.02 -25.88 15.53
C ALA A 363 32.59 -25.65 14.06
N THR A 364 31.31 -25.88 13.76
CA THR A 364 30.68 -25.84 12.42
C THR A 364 29.40 -25.02 12.39
N ASP A 365 28.81 -24.68 13.54
CA ASP A 365 27.55 -23.96 13.62
C ASP A 365 27.82 -22.46 13.43
N ILE A 366 27.51 -21.94 12.24
CA ILE A 366 27.64 -20.51 11.87
C ILE A 366 26.31 -19.76 11.97
N GLY A 367 25.21 -20.47 12.21
CA GLY A 367 23.85 -19.94 12.31
C GLY A 367 23.32 -19.95 13.75
N LEU A 368 22.08 -20.40 13.90
CA LEU A 368 21.32 -20.34 15.15
C LEU A 368 21.88 -21.30 16.22
N PRO A 369 21.84 -20.92 17.51
CA PRO A 369 22.15 -21.83 18.60
C PRO A 369 21.28 -23.11 18.60
N ALA A 370 21.85 -24.20 19.11
CA ALA A 370 21.12 -25.45 19.31
C ALA A 370 19.96 -25.25 20.30
N GLY A 371 18.74 -25.65 19.90
CA GLY A 371 17.53 -25.49 20.70
C GLY A 371 16.82 -24.12 20.57
N THR A 372 17.21 -23.27 19.63
CA THR A 372 16.50 -22.00 19.36
C THR A 372 15.16 -22.26 18.63
N PRO A 373 14.00 -21.96 19.25
CA PRO A 373 12.70 -22.21 18.63
C PRO A 373 12.33 -21.12 17.61
N ALA A 374 11.46 -21.46 16.65
CA ALA A 374 11.01 -20.55 15.58
C ALA A 374 10.35 -19.26 16.10
N SER A 375 9.74 -19.32 17.28
CA SER A 375 9.17 -18.17 17.97
C SER A 375 10.21 -17.12 18.40
N GLN A 376 11.51 -17.43 18.44
CA GLN A 376 12.58 -16.48 18.77
C GLN A 376 13.33 -15.95 17.55
N VAL A 377 13.10 -16.51 16.36
CA VAL A 377 13.85 -16.20 15.14
C VAL A 377 13.00 -15.30 14.24
N ALA A 378 13.45 -14.07 14.03
CA ALA A 378 12.91 -13.20 13.00
C ALA A 378 13.79 -13.27 11.75
N ILE A 379 13.17 -13.33 10.58
CA ILE A 379 13.86 -13.19 9.30
C ILE A 379 13.36 -11.92 8.63
N VAL A 380 14.29 -11.07 8.20
CA VAL A 380 14.00 -9.78 7.57
C VAL A 380 14.50 -9.78 6.13
N SER A 381 13.70 -9.22 5.22
CA SER A 381 14.02 -9.14 3.80
C SER A 381 13.26 -7.99 3.12
N GLY A 382 13.63 -7.66 1.88
CA GLY A 382 13.01 -6.57 1.12
C GLY A 382 13.97 -5.82 0.19
N SER A 383 15.28 -6.02 0.32
CA SER A 383 16.39 -5.30 -0.32
C SER A 383 16.51 -5.43 -1.85
N GLY A 384 15.60 -6.14 -2.53
CA GLY A 384 15.62 -6.35 -3.99
C GLY A 384 16.79 -7.17 -4.55
N ASP A 385 17.80 -7.50 -3.75
CA ASP A 385 19.01 -8.23 -4.15
C ASP A 385 18.93 -9.76 -3.94
N GLY A 386 17.74 -10.26 -3.59
CA GLY A 386 17.51 -11.67 -3.28
C GLY A 386 18.01 -12.13 -1.91
N SER A 387 18.45 -11.21 -1.03
CA SER A 387 18.94 -11.57 0.29
C SER A 387 17.86 -11.61 1.39
N ILE A 388 18.19 -12.32 2.48
CA ILE A 388 17.47 -12.33 3.76
C ILE A 388 18.50 -12.21 4.90
N GLN A 389 18.13 -11.56 6.00
CA GLN A 389 18.95 -11.46 7.20
C GLN A 389 18.23 -12.08 8.41
N VAL A 390 18.95 -12.88 9.20
CA VAL A 390 18.41 -13.61 10.34
C VAL A 390 18.71 -12.87 11.65
N TYR A 391 17.73 -12.82 12.55
CA TYR A 391 17.80 -12.17 13.85
C TYR A 391 17.23 -13.06 14.97
N LEU A 392 17.83 -13.01 16.16
CA LEU A 392 17.21 -13.44 17.41
C LEU A 392 16.44 -12.27 18.05
N VAL A 393 15.20 -12.50 18.46
CA VAL A 393 14.35 -11.52 19.12
C VAL A 393 14.27 -11.80 20.62
N GLY A 394 14.79 -10.88 21.43
CA GLY A 394 14.66 -10.92 22.89
C GLY A 394 13.25 -10.59 23.38
N THR A 395 12.91 -10.99 24.61
CA THR A 395 11.62 -10.65 25.26
C THR A 395 11.46 -9.14 25.56
N ASN A 396 12.53 -8.36 25.35
CA ASN A 396 12.56 -6.90 25.40
C ASN A 396 12.43 -6.24 24.02
N GLY A 397 12.10 -7.01 22.97
CA GLY A 397 11.99 -6.54 21.59
C GLY A 397 13.33 -6.20 20.92
N GLN A 398 14.48 -6.51 21.53
CA GLN A 398 15.78 -6.30 20.88
C GLN A 398 16.05 -7.39 19.84
N MET A 399 16.44 -6.97 18.64
CA MET A 399 16.85 -7.85 17.55
C MET A 399 18.38 -7.96 17.53
N THR A 400 18.91 -9.19 17.50
CA THR A 400 20.36 -9.47 17.41
C THR A 400 20.65 -10.27 16.16
N GLU A 401 21.53 -9.77 15.29
CA GLU A 401 21.91 -10.45 14.04
C GLU A 401 22.57 -11.81 14.29
N VAL A 402 22.24 -12.78 13.43
CA VAL A 402 22.88 -14.11 13.39
C VAL A 402 23.43 -14.35 11.99
N GLY A 403 24.75 -14.44 11.89
CA GLY A 403 25.45 -14.54 10.60
C GLY A 403 25.32 -13.27 9.76
N GLY A 404 25.82 -13.34 8.52
CA GLY A 404 25.60 -12.30 7.51
C GLY A 404 24.41 -12.62 6.59
N PRO A 405 24.13 -11.76 5.60
CA PRO A 405 22.98 -11.93 4.70
C PRO A 405 23.10 -13.24 3.92
N LEU A 406 22.01 -13.98 3.89
CA LEU A 406 21.87 -15.23 3.16
C LEU A 406 21.25 -14.96 1.79
N TYR A 407 21.66 -15.72 0.78
CA TYR A 407 21.13 -15.64 -0.58
C TYR A 407 20.55 -17.02 -0.98
N PRO A 408 19.31 -17.34 -0.57
CA PRO A 408 18.72 -18.68 -0.78
C PRO A 408 18.54 -19.04 -2.26
N PHE A 409 18.48 -18.02 -3.14
CA PHE A 409 18.33 -18.17 -4.58
C PHE A 409 19.48 -17.43 -5.31
N PRO A 410 20.65 -18.07 -5.50
CA PRO A 410 21.83 -17.41 -6.08
C PRO A 410 21.55 -16.80 -7.47
N GLY A 411 21.74 -15.48 -7.58
CA GLY A 411 21.53 -14.72 -8.82
C GLY A 411 20.09 -14.24 -9.05
N PHE A 412 19.16 -14.49 -8.13
CA PHE A 412 17.84 -13.86 -8.14
C PHE A 412 17.94 -12.43 -7.58
N THR A 413 17.41 -11.44 -8.30
CA THR A 413 17.42 -10.02 -7.92
C THR A 413 15.99 -9.50 -7.77
N GLY A 414 15.27 -10.09 -6.82
CA GLY A 414 13.93 -9.67 -6.44
C GLY A 414 13.67 -9.96 -4.96
N THR A 415 12.49 -9.61 -4.47
CA THR A 415 12.15 -9.81 -3.06
C THR A 415 12.06 -11.31 -2.72
N VAL A 416 12.68 -11.70 -1.61
CA VAL A 416 12.49 -13.01 -0.97
C VAL A 416 11.60 -12.82 0.25
N ARG A 417 10.71 -13.77 0.53
CA ARG A 417 9.92 -13.87 1.76
C ARG A 417 10.37 -15.11 2.50
N ALA A 418 10.47 -15.05 3.82
CA ALA A 418 11.00 -16.16 4.60
C ALA A 418 10.31 -16.28 5.95
N VAL A 419 10.31 -17.50 6.50
CA VAL A 419 9.72 -17.86 7.80
C VAL A 419 10.64 -18.84 8.52
N ALA A 420 10.72 -18.74 9.84
CA ALA A 420 11.44 -19.68 10.68
C ALA A 420 10.53 -20.85 11.09
N ALA A 421 11.02 -22.09 11.02
CA ALA A 421 10.22 -23.30 11.26
C ALA A 421 11.12 -24.50 11.61
N ASP A 422 10.80 -25.32 12.62
CA ASP A 422 11.53 -26.59 12.87
C ASP A 422 10.98 -27.70 11.95
N LEU A 423 11.38 -27.67 10.67
CA LEU A 423 10.98 -28.67 9.68
C LEU A 423 11.80 -29.96 9.82
N THR A 424 13.06 -29.86 10.23
CA THR A 424 13.94 -31.01 10.45
C THR A 424 13.55 -31.82 11.68
N GLY A 425 12.89 -31.21 12.67
CA GLY A 425 12.46 -31.82 13.94
C GLY A 425 13.62 -32.00 14.92
N ASP A 426 14.52 -31.01 14.96
CA ASP A 426 15.80 -31.09 15.65
C ASP A 426 15.91 -30.14 16.86
N GLY A 427 14.88 -29.34 17.09
CA GLY A 427 14.75 -28.36 18.16
C GLY A 427 15.33 -26.99 17.85
N THR A 428 16.04 -26.81 16.72
CA THR A 428 16.41 -25.51 16.18
C THR A 428 15.55 -25.18 14.97
N ALA A 429 15.05 -23.95 14.88
CA ALA A 429 14.30 -23.50 13.72
C ALA A 429 15.17 -23.44 12.45
N ASP A 430 14.72 -24.09 11.40
CA ASP A 430 15.20 -23.93 10.03
C ASP A 430 14.72 -22.61 9.43
N ILE A 431 15.38 -22.19 8.35
CA ILE A 431 15.04 -20.99 7.58
C ILE A 431 14.40 -21.43 6.26
N VAL A 432 13.11 -21.13 6.08
CA VAL A 432 12.42 -21.40 4.82
C VAL A 432 12.27 -20.09 4.05
N ALA A 433 12.76 -20.07 2.81
CA ALA A 433 12.71 -18.92 1.93
C ALA A 433 11.90 -19.23 0.66
N GLY A 434 11.16 -18.26 0.16
CA GLY A 434 10.37 -18.32 -1.07
C GLY A 434 10.51 -17.05 -1.88
N VAL A 435 10.57 -17.17 -3.20
CA VAL A 435 10.65 -16.01 -4.11
C VAL A 435 9.34 -15.23 -4.14
N GLY A 436 9.43 -13.90 -4.19
CA GLY A 436 8.32 -12.99 -4.49
C GLY A 436 8.00 -12.91 -5.99
N PRO A 437 7.13 -11.97 -6.39
CA PRO A 437 6.74 -11.75 -7.78
C PRO A 437 7.93 -11.63 -8.73
N GLY A 438 7.80 -12.20 -9.92
CA GLY A 438 8.84 -12.28 -10.94
C GLY A 438 9.83 -13.45 -10.78
N GLY A 439 9.92 -14.08 -9.60
CA GLY A 439 10.84 -15.20 -9.35
C GLY A 439 10.28 -16.61 -9.66
N GLY A 440 9.01 -16.71 -10.05
CA GLY A 440 8.33 -17.99 -10.12
C GLY A 440 7.63 -18.32 -8.80
N SER A 441 8.08 -19.40 -8.17
CA SER A 441 7.47 -20.02 -6.99
C SER A 441 8.43 -20.99 -6.29
N GLN A 442 9.73 -20.73 -6.46
CA GLN A 442 10.81 -21.50 -5.88
C GLN A 442 10.86 -21.32 -4.36
N ILE A 443 11.14 -22.42 -3.66
CA ILE A 443 11.30 -22.52 -2.21
C ILE A 443 12.65 -23.18 -1.92
N ALA A 444 13.37 -22.63 -0.94
CA ALA A 444 14.58 -23.17 -0.37
C ALA A 444 14.39 -23.38 1.14
N VAL A 445 14.91 -24.50 1.67
CA VAL A 445 14.96 -24.77 3.11
C VAL A 445 16.41 -24.86 3.53
N LEU A 446 16.84 -24.03 4.47
CA LEU A 446 18.19 -24.02 5.03
C LEU A 446 18.15 -24.47 6.49
N ASP A 447 19.04 -25.40 6.85
CA ASP A 447 19.27 -25.85 8.21
C ASP A 447 19.60 -24.66 9.12
N GLY A 448 18.92 -24.56 10.26
CA GLY A 448 19.03 -23.40 11.15
C GLY A 448 20.42 -23.16 11.74
N ARG A 449 21.21 -24.22 11.98
CA ARG A 449 22.50 -24.16 12.68
C ARG A 449 23.66 -23.87 11.74
N THR A 450 23.55 -24.28 10.48
CA THR A 450 24.61 -24.21 9.48
C THR A 450 24.31 -23.24 8.33
N PHE A 451 23.06 -22.82 8.17
CA PHE A 451 22.55 -22.07 7.01
C PHE A 451 22.85 -22.76 5.65
N THR A 452 22.93 -24.10 5.64
CA THR A 452 23.11 -24.91 4.43
C THR A 452 21.81 -25.62 4.02
N PRO A 453 21.58 -25.99 2.75
CA PRO A 453 20.31 -26.58 2.33
C PRO A 453 19.94 -27.89 3.07
N ALA A 454 18.82 -27.87 3.79
CA ALA A 454 18.26 -29.02 4.49
C ALA A 454 17.30 -29.86 3.61
N ALA A 455 16.78 -29.26 2.53
CA ALA A 455 15.94 -29.92 1.55
C ALA A 455 16.37 -29.56 0.12
N ALA A 456 15.97 -30.37 -0.86
CA ALA A 456 16.10 -29.99 -2.27
C ALA A 456 15.19 -28.78 -2.58
N ALA A 457 15.72 -27.81 -3.33
CA ALA A 457 14.93 -26.68 -3.81
C ALA A 457 13.74 -27.17 -4.66
N PHE A 458 12.58 -26.56 -4.47
CA PHE A 458 11.31 -27.04 -4.99
C PHE A 458 10.44 -25.87 -5.49
N SER A 459 9.71 -26.08 -6.58
CA SER A 459 8.63 -25.17 -6.98
C SER A 459 7.30 -25.73 -6.49
N ALA A 460 6.69 -25.05 -5.52
CA ALA A 460 5.23 -25.08 -5.45
C ALA A 460 4.70 -24.47 -6.76
N TYR A 461 3.51 -24.83 -7.23
CA TYR A 461 2.92 -24.28 -8.48
C TYR A 461 3.70 -24.66 -9.77
N GLU A 462 3.00 -24.49 -10.89
CA GLU A 462 3.46 -24.74 -12.23
C GLU A 462 4.52 -23.73 -12.69
N SER A 463 5.43 -24.15 -13.58
CA SER A 463 6.55 -23.31 -14.05
C SER A 463 6.15 -22.07 -14.85
N SER A 464 4.87 -21.92 -15.20
CA SER A 464 4.31 -20.72 -15.83
C SER A 464 3.82 -19.68 -14.81
N PHE A 465 3.66 -20.06 -13.53
CA PHE A 465 3.25 -19.15 -12.48
C PHE A 465 4.45 -18.35 -11.97
N ASN A 466 4.38 -17.02 -12.11
CA ASN A 466 5.45 -16.08 -11.76
C ASN A 466 5.09 -15.10 -10.63
N GLY A 467 3.96 -15.33 -9.94
CA GLY A 467 3.43 -14.43 -8.92
C GLY A 467 4.17 -14.42 -7.60
N GLY A 468 5.13 -15.33 -7.39
CA GLY A 468 5.77 -15.53 -6.09
C GLY A 468 4.87 -16.23 -5.08
N VAL A 469 5.42 -16.48 -3.90
CA VAL A 469 4.72 -17.15 -2.80
C VAL A 469 4.74 -16.33 -1.51
N PHE A 470 3.79 -16.63 -0.63
CA PHE A 470 3.86 -16.37 0.79
C PHE A 470 4.04 -17.68 1.55
N LEU A 471 4.69 -17.58 2.71
CA LEU A 471 5.02 -18.71 3.56
C LEU A 471 4.52 -18.45 4.98
N ALA A 472 4.02 -19.49 5.63
CA ALA A 472 3.85 -19.56 7.07
C ALA A 472 4.24 -20.96 7.54
N ALA A 473 4.44 -21.16 8.83
CA ALA A 473 4.77 -22.48 9.37
C ALA A 473 4.17 -22.70 10.75
N GLY A 474 3.96 -23.98 11.09
CA GLY A 474 3.52 -24.42 12.41
C GLY A 474 3.11 -25.89 12.39
N ASP A 475 3.24 -26.58 13.52
CA ASP A 475 2.93 -28.00 13.68
C ASP A 475 1.40 -28.28 13.70
N ILE A 476 0.73 -28.12 12.56
CA ILE A 476 -0.71 -28.38 12.37
C ILE A 476 -1.06 -29.84 12.73
N GLY A 477 -0.12 -30.77 12.54
CA GLY A 477 -0.29 -32.18 12.91
C GLY A 477 0.01 -32.58 14.35
N ASN A 478 0.52 -31.68 15.19
CA ASN A 478 1.03 -31.97 16.54
C ASN A 478 2.01 -33.18 16.53
N THR A 479 2.91 -33.17 15.55
CA THR A 479 3.93 -34.19 15.25
C THR A 479 5.27 -33.95 15.97
N GLY A 480 5.45 -32.77 16.55
CA GLY A 480 6.73 -32.26 17.04
C GLY A 480 7.63 -31.67 15.93
N LYS A 481 7.05 -31.37 14.76
CA LYS A 481 7.71 -30.69 13.63
C LYS A 481 6.76 -29.69 13.01
N ASP A 482 7.27 -28.56 12.55
CA ASP A 482 6.44 -27.61 11.83
C ASP A 482 6.07 -28.14 10.43
N ASP A 483 4.83 -27.90 10.00
CA ASP A 483 4.42 -28.02 8.60
C ASP A 483 4.63 -26.66 7.89
N LEU A 484 5.02 -26.70 6.61
CA LEU A 484 5.17 -25.50 5.77
C LEU A 484 3.88 -25.20 5.01
N ILE A 485 3.31 -24.03 5.24
CA ILE A 485 2.15 -23.50 4.53
C ILE A 485 2.65 -22.64 3.38
N VAL A 486 2.17 -22.93 2.16
CA VAL A 486 2.53 -22.18 0.95
C VAL A 486 1.26 -21.68 0.27
N THR A 487 1.18 -20.37 0.07
CA THR A 487 0.14 -19.70 -0.73
C THR A 487 0.80 -18.93 -1.88
N PRO A 488 0.11 -18.74 -3.02
CA PRO A 488 0.63 -17.89 -4.08
C PRO A 488 0.32 -16.43 -3.73
N ASP A 489 1.09 -15.51 -4.33
CA ASP A 489 0.83 -14.07 -4.26
C ASP A 489 0.22 -13.57 -5.58
N ASP A 490 0.94 -12.78 -6.37
CA ASP A 490 0.35 -12.02 -7.48
C ASP A 490 -0.25 -12.91 -8.59
N GLY A 491 -1.44 -12.55 -9.07
CA GLY A 491 -2.23 -13.34 -10.03
C GLY A 491 -2.64 -14.75 -9.56
N GLY A 492 -2.30 -15.16 -8.35
CA GLY A 492 -2.60 -16.48 -7.79
C GLY A 492 -3.99 -16.55 -7.15
N GLY A 493 -4.66 -17.70 -7.21
CA GLY A 493 -5.87 -17.90 -6.39
C GLY A 493 -5.53 -18.02 -4.90
N ALA A 494 -6.51 -17.88 -3.99
CA ALA A 494 -6.31 -18.09 -2.55
C ALA A 494 -6.12 -19.58 -2.17
N ARG A 495 -5.21 -20.26 -2.87
CA ARG A 495 -4.93 -21.69 -2.78
C ARG A 495 -3.88 -21.95 -1.70
N VAL A 496 -4.24 -22.74 -0.71
CA VAL A 496 -3.38 -23.20 0.38
C VAL A 496 -2.79 -24.56 0.02
N ARG A 497 -1.49 -24.73 0.26
CA ARG A 497 -0.80 -26.02 0.35
C ARG A 497 -0.18 -26.13 1.74
N ILE A 498 -0.10 -27.35 2.25
CA ILE A 498 0.53 -27.64 3.54
C ILE A 498 1.45 -28.83 3.33
N LEU A 499 2.74 -28.62 3.58
CA LEU A 499 3.83 -29.49 3.17
C LEU A 499 4.66 -29.91 4.39
N GLY A 500 4.76 -31.21 4.64
CA GLY A 500 5.66 -31.76 5.66
C GLY A 500 7.03 -32.09 5.06
N LEU A 501 8.11 -31.92 5.83
CA LEU A 501 9.45 -32.31 5.43
C LEU A 501 9.76 -33.75 5.86
N SER A 502 10.02 -34.63 4.88
CA SER A 502 10.40 -36.03 5.12
C SER A 502 11.54 -36.45 4.21
N ASN A 503 12.61 -37.03 4.80
CA ASN A 503 13.80 -37.48 4.07
C ASN A 503 14.43 -36.42 3.14
N GLY A 504 14.41 -35.14 3.54
CA GLY A 504 14.94 -34.02 2.74
C GLY A 504 14.04 -33.59 1.57
N GLN A 505 12.78 -34.03 1.54
CA GLN A 505 11.78 -33.70 0.52
C GLN A 505 10.51 -33.15 1.16
N LEU A 506 10.00 -32.03 0.62
CA LEU A 506 8.68 -31.50 0.97
C LEU A 506 7.59 -32.24 0.19
N ALA A 507 6.52 -32.63 0.88
CA ALA A 507 5.36 -33.28 0.26
C ALA A 507 4.06 -32.84 0.94
N SER A 508 2.98 -32.71 0.17
CA SER A 508 1.67 -32.32 0.71
C SER A 508 1.16 -33.32 1.74
N VAL A 509 0.86 -32.84 2.96
CA VAL A 509 0.25 -33.66 4.03
C VAL A 509 -1.27 -33.74 3.90
N VAL A 510 -1.89 -32.78 3.20
CA VAL A 510 -3.31 -32.74 2.83
C VAL A 510 -3.49 -32.34 1.37
N PRO A 511 -4.65 -32.61 0.73
CA PRO A 511 -4.96 -32.04 -0.57
C PRO A 511 -5.04 -30.51 -0.53
N ASP A 512 -4.46 -29.84 -1.54
CA ASP A 512 -4.56 -28.38 -1.68
C ASP A 512 -6.03 -27.91 -1.78
N PHE A 513 -6.35 -26.75 -1.19
CA PHE A 513 -7.71 -26.19 -1.15
C PHE A 513 -7.71 -24.67 -1.29
N PHE A 514 -8.90 -24.06 -1.44
CA PHE A 514 -9.06 -22.60 -1.39
C PHE A 514 -9.35 -22.16 0.05
N GLY A 515 -8.44 -21.40 0.65
CA GLY A 515 -8.58 -20.88 2.03
C GLY A 515 -9.39 -19.59 2.13
N ILE A 516 -9.72 -18.96 0.99
CA ILE A 516 -10.81 -18.00 0.86
C ILE A 516 -11.79 -18.59 -0.15
N ASN A 517 -13.08 -18.66 0.19
CA ASN A 517 -14.10 -19.32 -0.63
C ASN A 517 -14.55 -18.47 -1.84
N ASP A 518 -13.60 -18.15 -2.72
CA ASP A 518 -13.82 -17.56 -4.04
C ASP A 518 -12.84 -18.21 -5.06
N PRO A 519 -13.30 -19.18 -5.88
CA PRO A 519 -12.47 -19.83 -6.89
C PRO A 519 -12.01 -18.91 -8.04
N ASN A 520 -12.59 -17.72 -8.19
CA ASN A 520 -12.27 -16.74 -9.23
C ASN A 520 -11.33 -15.63 -8.74
N PHE A 521 -11.22 -15.42 -7.43
CA PHE A 521 -10.28 -14.47 -6.83
C PHE A 521 -8.82 -14.79 -7.22
N ARG A 522 -8.03 -13.77 -7.58
CA ARG A 522 -6.64 -13.91 -8.08
C ARG A 522 -5.62 -13.00 -7.36
N GLY A 523 -5.93 -12.57 -6.14
CA GLY A 523 -5.06 -11.72 -5.33
C GLY A 523 -4.07 -12.44 -4.42
N GLY A 524 -3.95 -13.76 -4.53
CA GLY A 524 -3.19 -14.60 -3.62
C GLY A 524 -3.81 -14.71 -2.22
N ALA A 525 -3.04 -15.25 -1.29
CA ALA A 525 -3.38 -15.27 0.12
C ALA A 525 -2.12 -15.12 0.99
N ARG A 526 -2.29 -14.61 2.21
CA ARG A 526 -1.28 -14.70 3.28
C ARG A 526 -1.85 -15.56 4.40
N THR A 527 -1.00 -16.16 5.23
CA THR A 527 -1.41 -17.13 6.26
C THR A 527 -0.65 -16.95 7.56
N ALA A 528 -1.25 -17.39 8.66
CA ALA A 528 -0.59 -17.59 9.95
C ALA A 528 -1.11 -18.87 10.61
N VAL A 529 -0.32 -19.44 11.52
CA VAL A 529 -0.67 -20.67 12.25
C VAL A 529 -0.54 -20.40 13.75
N ALA A 530 -1.60 -20.68 14.50
CA ALA A 530 -1.63 -20.60 15.97
C ALA A 530 -2.86 -21.33 16.50
N ASP A 531 -2.82 -21.81 17.74
CA ASP A 531 -4.02 -22.30 18.44
C ASP A 531 -4.93 -21.10 18.76
N VAL A 532 -5.99 -20.90 17.95
CA VAL A 532 -6.94 -19.78 18.07
C VAL A 532 -8.08 -20.17 19.01
N ASN A 533 -8.47 -21.44 19.01
CA ASN A 533 -9.63 -21.92 19.77
C ASN A 533 -9.32 -22.41 21.20
N GLY A 534 -8.04 -22.70 21.51
CA GLY A 534 -7.55 -23.15 22.81
C GLY A 534 -7.62 -24.67 23.04
N ASP A 535 -7.75 -25.49 21.99
CA ASP A 535 -7.82 -26.96 22.09
C ASP A 535 -6.45 -27.67 22.09
N GLY A 536 -5.36 -26.92 21.84
CA GLY A 536 -4.00 -27.45 21.79
C GLY A 536 -3.54 -27.93 20.41
N MET A 537 -4.34 -27.75 19.36
CA MET A 537 -3.97 -27.97 17.96
C MET A 537 -3.87 -26.63 17.22
N PRO A 538 -2.78 -26.34 16.47
CA PRO A 538 -2.68 -25.08 15.75
C PRO A 538 -3.70 -24.95 14.61
N ASP A 539 -4.49 -23.89 14.64
CA ASP A 539 -5.45 -23.50 13.60
C ASP A 539 -4.75 -22.73 12.46
N LEU A 540 -5.37 -22.73 11.28
CA LEU A 540 -4.90 -21.99 10.12
C LEU A 540 -5.72 -20.72 9.93
N ILE A 541 -5.06 -19.56 10.03
CA ILE A 541 -5.63 -18.27 9.64
C ILE A 541 -5.24 -18.00 8.19
N VAL A 542 -6.23 -17.80 7.31
CA VAL A 542 -6.03 -17.41 5.91
C VAL A 542 -6.59 -16.01 5.70
N VAL A 543 -5.79 -15.14 5.10
CA VAL A 543 -6.24 -13.80 4.72
C VAL A 543 -6.08 -13.53 3.24
N ALA A 544 -7.03 -12.80 2.68
CA ALA A 544 -7.02 -12.45 1.27
C ALA A 544 -5.91 -11.43 0.95
N GLY A 545 -5.28 -11.60 -0.22
CA GLY A 545 -4.37 -10.61 -0.77
C GLY A 545 -5.07 -9.55 -1.63
N THR A 546 -4.37 -9.05 -2.64
CA THR A 546 -4.74 -7.84 -3.38
C THR A 546 -6.06 -8.00 -4.16
N GLY A 547 -7.01 -7.09 -3.96
CA GLY A 547 -8.35 -7.14 -4.54
C GLY A 547 -9.37 -8.00 -3.77
N GLY A 548 -8.97 -8.65 -2.67
CA GLY A 548 -9.85 -9.51 -1.87
C GLY A 548 -10.54 -8.82 -0.69
N GLY A 549 -10.19 -7.55 -0.43
CA GLY A 549 -10.50 -6.87 0.83
C GLY A 549 -9.65 -7.42 1.99
N PRO A 550 -9.77 -6.86 3.20
CA PRO A 550 -9.04 -7.33 4.38
C PRO A 550 -9.71 -8.58 4.98
N ARG A 551 -10.11 -9.53 4.13
CA ARG A 551 -10.89 -10.72 4.49
C ARG A 551 -10.02 -11.72 5.25
N VAL A 552 -10.59 -12.24 6.33
CA VAL A 552 -10.04 -13.27 7.20
C VAL A 552 -10.97 -14.47 7.20
N SER A 553 -10.40 -15.65 7.02
CA SER A 553 -11.02 -16.96 7.29
C SER A 553 -10.13 -17.70 8.29
N ILE A 554 -10.72 -18.47 9.21
CA ILE A 554 -9.95 -19.20 10.24
C ILE A 554 -10.46 -20.63 10.30
N ILE A 555 -9.59 -21.56 9.92
CA ILE A 555 -9.92 -22.97 9.70
C ILE A 555 -9.38 -23.81 10.85
N ASN A 556 -10.25 -24.65 11.43
CA ASN A 556 -9.94 -25.49 12.58
C ASN A 556 -8.86 -26.54 12.25
N GLY A 557 -7.72 -26.46 12.95
CA GLY A 557 -6.55 -27.33 12.75
C GLY A 557 -6.84 -28.81 12.98
N ALA A 558 -7.62 -29.14 14.00
CA ALA A 558 -8.02 -30.51 14.33
C ALA A 558 -8.87 -31.20 13.23
N THR A 559 -9.54 -30.42 12.37
CA THR A 559 -10.24 -30.95 11.19
C THR A 559 -9.37 -31.03 9.94
N LEU A 560 -8.38 -30.15 9.83
CA LEU A 560 -7.68 -29.84 8.60
C LEU A 560 -6.90 -31.05 8.03
N LEU A 561 -6.19 -31.81 8.88
CA LEU A 561 -5.50 -33.03 8.44
C LEU A 561 -6.43 -34.17 7.98
N SER A 562 -7.73 -34.11 8.28
CA SER A 562 -8.71 -35.07 7.75
C SER A 562 -9.20 -34.74 6.34
N GLY A 563 -8.74 -33.62 5.75
CA GLY A 563 -9.27 -33.07 4.50
C GLY A 563 -10.65 -32.42 4.65
N THR A 564 -11.05 -32.15 5.90
CA THR A 564 -12.27 -31.38 6.22
C THR A 564 -11.84 -29.98 6.61
N HIS A 565 -12.39 -28.96 5.96
CA HIS A 565 -12.12 -27.56 6.31
C HIS A 565 -13.37 -27.02 7.00
N GLN A 566 -13.28 -26.83 8.32
CA GLN A 566 -14.33 -26.24 9.13
C GLN A 566 -13.86 -24.89 9.64
N ASP A 567 -14.57 -23.83 9.32
CA ASP A 567 -14.28 -22.49 9.85
C ASP A 567 -14.66 -22.42 11.34
N LEU A 568 -13.78 -21.83 12.17
CA LEU A 568 -14.02 -21.59 13.60
C LEU A 568 -15.04 -20.49 13.83
N VAL A 569 -15.01 -19.47 12.97
CA VAL A 569 -15.91 -18.32 12.95
C VAL A 569 -16.25 -18.00 11.49
N PRO A 570 -17.39 -17.35 11.20
CA PRO A 570 -17.69 -16.88 9.84
C PRO A 570 -16.61 -15.91 9.33
N ASP A 571 -16.31 -15.97 8.04
CA ASP A 571 -15.46 -15.00 7.33
C ASP A 571 -15.80 -13.56 7.75
N PHE A 572 -14.77 -12.78 8.09
CA PHE A 572 -14.92 -11.38 8.50
C PHE A 572 -13.84 -10.49 7.89
N PHE A 573 -13.97 -9.18 8.01
CA PHE A 573 -12.99 -8.21 7.54
C PHE A 573 -12.23 -7.61 8.73
N ALA A 574 -10.90 -7.70 8.73
CA ALA A 574 -10.06 -7.17 9.79
C ALA A 574 -9.98 -5.63 9.80
N PHE A 575 -10.23 -5.01 8.65
CA PHE A 575 -10.24 -3.57 8.44
C PHE A 575 -11.47 -3.17 7.61
N GLU A 576 -11.57 -1.89 7.28
CA GLU A 576 -12.62 -1.34 6.45
C GLU A 576 -12.70 -2.07 5.08
N PRO A 577 -13.91 -2.44 4.58
CA PRO A 577 -14.10 -3.15 3.31
C PRO A 577 -13.39 -2.53 2.10
N THR A 578 -13.18 -1.21 2.13
CA THR A 578 -12.54 -0.41 1.08
C THR A 578 -11.02 -0.64 1.00
N LEU A 579 -10.40 -1.28 2.00
CA LEU A 579 -8.99 -1.71 1.94
C LEU A 579 -8.85 -2.95 1.03
N ALA A 580 -9.08 -2.76 -0.26
CA ALA A 580 -9.15 -3.84 -1.25
C ALA A 580 -7.84 -4.65 -1.35
N ASN A 581 -6.69 -4.04 -1.04
CA ASN A 581 -5.34 -4.58 -1.23
C ASN A 581 -4.91 -5.68 -0.24
N GLY A 582 -5.88 -6.22 0.51
CA GLY A 582 -5.68 -7.35 1.41
C GLY A 582 -5.11 -6.93 2.76
N VAL A 583 -4.67 -7.94 3.51
CA VAL A 583 -4.13 -7.78 4.86
C VAL A 583 -2.96 -8.75 5.08
N TYR A 584 -2.01 -8.36 5.91
CA TYR A 584 -0.94 -9.22 6.42
C TYR A 584 -1.35 -9.75 7.79
N VAL A 585 -0.98 -10.98 8.12
CA VAL A 585 -1.40 -11.63 9.37
C VAL A 585 -0.25 -12.36 10.05
N SER A 586 -0.22 -12.30 11.37
CA SER A 586 0.57 -13.17 12.24
C SER A 586 -0.24 -13.45 13.50
N ALA A 587 0.07 -14.53 14.21
CA ALA A 587 -0.63 -14.88 15.44
C ALA A 587 0.33 -15.49 16.46
N GLY A 588 -0.02 -15.35 17.73
CA GLY A 588 0.75 -15.86 18.85
C GLY A 588 0.48 -15.06 20.13
N PRO A 589 1.04 -15.46 21.28
CA PRO A 589 0.83 -14.75 22.53
C PRO A 589 1.57 -13.42 22.53
N VAL A 590 0.84 -12.31 22.70
CA VAL A 590 1.41 -10.95 22.73
C VAL A 590 1.11 -10.25 24.07
N THR A 591 -0.09 -10.42 24.61
CA THR A 591 -0.54 -9.68 25.81
C THR A 591 -0.84 -10.54 27.04
N GLY A 592 -0.50 -11.83 26.98
CA GLY A 592 -0.50 -12.73 28.13
C GLY A 592 -1.86 -13.38 28.48
N GLY A 593 -2.86 -13.26 27.60
CA GLY A 593 -4.19 -13.87 27.76
C GLY A 593 -4.41 -15.19 26.99
N GLY A 594 -3.47 -15.61 26.15
CA GLY A 594 -3.63 -16.69 25.18
C GLY A 594 -3.03 -16.26 23.84
N THR A 595 -3.56 -16.79 22.73
CA THR A 595 -3.22 -16.32 21.37
C THR A 595 -3.87 -14.98 21.08
N ASP A 596 -3.10 -14.06 20.52
CA ASP A 596 -3.55 -12.82 19.91
C ASP A 596 -3.36 -12.92 18.38
N ILE A 597 -4.26 -12.34 17.59
CA ILE A 597 -4.14 -12.25 16.13
C ILE A 597 -3.76 -10.81 15.77
N VAL A 598 -2.66 -10.67 15.05
CA VAL A 598 -2.10 -9.40 14.57
C VAL A 598 -2.38 -9.25 13.09
N PHE A 599 -3.07 -8.18 12.73
CA PHE A 599 -3.32 -7.77 11.36
C PHE A 599 -2.53 -6.51 11.03
N GLY A 600 -1.84 -6.50 9.88
CA GLY A 600 -1.21 -5.33 9.29
C GLY A 600 -1.91 -4.95 7.99
N ALA A 601 -2.36 -3.71 7.87
CA ALA A 601 -3.06 -3.23 6.68
C ALA A 601 -2.23 -3.46 5.40
N GLY A 602 -2.89 -3.88 4.31
CA GLY A 602 -2.26 -3.96 3.00
C GLY A 602 -1.89 -2.58 2.42
N PRO A 603 -1.18 -2.54 1.28
CA PRO A 603 -0.84 -1.29 0.59
C PRO A 603 -2.07 -0.43 0.25
N GLY A 604 -1.91 0.86 0.01
CA GLY A 604 -2.99 1.82 -0.26
C GLY A 604 -3.81 2.24 0.97
N GLY A 605 -3.85 1.42 2.04
CA GLY A 605 -4.37 1.83 3.35
C GLY A 605 -3.35 2.61 4.17
N GLY A 606 -3.83 3.32 5.20
CA GLY A 606 -2.94 3.81 6.27
C GLY A 606 -2.21 2.63 6.95
N PRO A 607 -1.05 2.85 7.59
CA PRO A 607 -0.16 1.78 8.02
C PRO A 607 -0.62 1.19 9.36
N ARG A 608 -1.84 0.68 9.38
CA ARG A 608 -2.54 0.29 10.60
C ARG A 608 -2.14 -1.11 11.02
N MET A 609 -1.78 -1.25 12.30
CA MET A 609 -1.65 -2.53 12.98
C MET A 609 -2.81 -2.68 13.95
N LEU A 610 -3.57 -3.77 13.81
CA LEU A 610 -4.67 -4.13 14.68
C LEU A 610 -4.33 -5.47 15.37
N VAL A 611 -4.50 -5.54 16.67
CA VAL A 611 -4.32 -6.76 17.47
C VAL A 611 -5.63 -7.08 18.15
N VAL A 612 -6.15 -8.29 17.92
CA VAL A 612 -7.38 -8.79 18.54
C VAL A 612 -7.09 -10.05 19.36
N SER A 613 -7.79 -10.24 20.47
CA SER A 613 -7.65 -11.45 21.26
C SER A 613 -8.42 -12.60 20.60
N ALA A 614 -7.75 -13.74 20.39
CA ALA A 614 -8.43 -14.95 19.90
C ALA A 614 -9.51 -15.40 20.89
N GLN A 615 -9.28 -15.24 22.20
CA GLN A 615 -10.24 -15.59 23.25
C GLN A 615 -11.55 -14.78 23.12
N THR A 616 -11.47 -13.47 22.84
CA THR A 616 -12.65 -12.63 22.57
C THR A 616 -13.31 -13.01 21.26
N LEU A 617 -12.53 -13.22 20.20
CA LEU A 617 -13.03 -13.64 18.89
C LEU A 617 -13.86 -14.95 18.97
N MET A 618 -13.41 -15.91 19.77
CA MET A 618 -14.08 -17.20 19.94
C MET A 618 -15.27 -17.16 20.92
N ALA A 619 -15.24 -16.28 21.93
CA ALA A 619 -16.29 -16.18 22.94
C ALA A 619 -17.44 -15.22 22.58
N GLU A 620 -17.13 -14.12 21.89
CA GLU A 620 -18.03 -13.00 21.63
C GLU A 620 -18.24 -12.76 20.13
N GLY A 621 -17.27 -13.17 19.29
CA GLY A 621 -17.34 -13.09 17.83
C GLY A 621 -16.49 -11.96 17.25
N SER A 622 -16.39 -11.92 15.93
CA SER A 622 -15.52 -10.97 15.22
C SER A 622 -15.92 -9.51 15.41
N ALA A 623 -17.22 -9.21 15.46
CA ALA A 623 -17.70 -7.84 15.69
C ALA A 623 -17.22 -7.26 17.04
N ASP A 624 -17.35 -8.02 18.13
CA ASP A 624 -16.95 -7.56 19.47
C ASP A 624 -15.42 -7.55 19.64
N ALA A 625 -14.70 -8.51 19.03
CA ALA A 625 -13.23 -8.54 19.01
C ALA A 625 -12.61 -7.38 18.22
N LEU A 626 -13.23 -6.94 17.11
CA LEU A 626 -12.80 -5.79 16.33
C LEU A 626 -13.21 -4.45 16.96
N ALA A 627 -14.33 -4.41 17.70
CA ALA A 627 -14.77 -3.23 18.43
C ALA A 627 -13.96 -2.97 19.72
N ASN A 628 -13.38 -4.03 20.30
CA ASN A 628 -12.58 -3.99 21.52
C ASN A 628 -11.18 -4.61 21.28
N PRO A 629 -10.37 -4.07 20.37
CA PRO A 629 -9.07 -4.64 20.06
C PRO A 629 -8.12 -4.48 21.26
N VAL A 630 -7.19 -5.44 21.36
CA VAL A 630 -6.08 -5.42 22.32
C VAL A 630 -5.15 -4.23 22.03
N TYR A 631 -4.95 -3.93 20.75
CA TYR A 631 -4.18 -2.78 20.29
C TYR A 631 -4.63 -2.33 18.89
N ASP A 632 -4.59 -1.03 18.64
CA ASP A 632 -4.86 -0.44 17.33
C ASP A 632 -3.98 0.81 17.19
N THR A 633 -3.12 0.84 16.18
CA THR A 633 -2.16 1.94 16.00
C THR A 633 -1.72 2.11 14.55
N PHE A 634 -1.10 3.25 14.25
CA PHE A 634 -0.34 3.43 13.03
C PHE A 634 1.14 3.12 13.27
N VAL A 635 1.72 2.32 12.38
CA VAL A 635 3.14 2.00 12.30
C VAL A 635 3.82 3.06 11.44
N GLY A 636 4.96 3.58 11.90
CA GLY A 636 5.76 4.55 11.18
C GLY A 636 5.07 5.91 10.99
N SER A 637 5.23 6.49 9.80
CA SER A 637 4.54 7.73 9.43
C SER A 637 3.08 7.44 9.12
N THR A 638 2.14 8.23 9.65
CA THR A 638 0.71 8.10 9.31
C THR A 638 0.39 8.38 7.83
N SER A 639 1.34 8.94 7.07
CA SER A 639 1.27 9.09 5.61
C SER A 639 1.70 7.85 4.82
N ASP A 640 2.32 6.83 5.45
CA ASP A 640 2.74 5.60 4.78
C ASP A 640 1.52 4.86 4.17
N ARG A 641 1.66 4.42 2.92
CA ARG A 641 0.66 3.62 2.19
C ARG A 641 1.24 2.33 1.62
N GLY A 642 2.47 1.95 1.98
CA GLY A 642 3.06 0.68 1.57
C GLY A 642 2.49 -0.54 2.29
N GLY A 643 1.66 -0.34 3.33
CA GLY A 643 1.13 -1.39 4.19
C GLY A 643 2.12 -1.84 5.27
N VAL A 644 1.68 -2.72 6.15
CA VAL A 644 2.44 -3.20 7.32
C VAL A 644 2.58 -4.72 7.27
N ARG A 645 3.80 -5.23 7.10
CA ARG A 645 4.08 -6.67 7.26
C ARG A 645 4.26 -6.96 8.74
N VAL A 646 3.63 -8.01 9.25
CA VAL A 646 3.62 -8.31 10.69
C VAL A 646 4.12 -9.72 11.00
N ALA A 647 4.89 -9.86 12.09
CA ALA A 647 5.32 -11.14 12.64
C ALA A 647 5.29 -11.10 14.17
N VAL A 648 4.80 -12.16 14.82
CA VAL A 648 4.85 -12.32 16.28
C VAL A 648 6.07 -13.18 16.65
N LYS A 649 7.01 -12.61 17.42
CA LYS A 649 8.23 -13.30 17.87
C LYS A 649 8.51 -13.01 19.34
N ASN A 650 8.60 -14.06 20.15
CA ASN A 650 8.99 -14.04 21.57
C ASN A 650 8.16 -13.09 22.44
N GLY A 651 6.85 -12.99 22.18
CA GLY A 651 5.93 -12.07 22.85
C GLY A 651 5.87 -10.65 22.27
N ASN A 652 6.61 -10.38 21.20
CA ASN A 652 6.67 -9.07 20.54
C ASN A 652 5.98 -9.11 19.18
N VAL A 653 5.44 -7.95 18.75
CA VAL A 653 5.02 -7.73 17.37
C VAL A 653 6.11 -6.98 16.62
N LEU A 654 6.65 -7.59 15.57
CA LEU A 654 7.51 -6.94 14.58
C LEU A 654 6.62 -6.42 13.45
N ALA A 655 6.86 -5.19 13.02
CA ALA A 655 6.11 -4.49 11.99
C ALA A 655 7.08 -3.88 10.97
N GLY A 656 7.16 -4.46 9.78
CA GLY A 656 7.92 -3.93 8.64
C GLY A 656 7.09 -2.91 7.86
N SER A 657 7.65 -1.72 7.62
CA SER A 657 7.04 -0.70 6.77
C SER A 657 7.09 -1.10 5.29
N GLY A 658 6.07 -0.70 4.54
CA GLY A 658 5.99 -0.92 3.11
C GLY A 658 6.62 0.19 2.24
N SER A 659 7.00 1.33 2.80
CA SER A 659 7.63 2.45 2.07
C SER A 659 8.95 2.93 2.68
N SER A 660 9.33 2.39 3.83
CA SER A 660 10.56 2.70 4.55
C SER A 660 11.30 1.40 4.87
N PRO A 661 12.65 1.38 4.88
CA PRO A 661 13.42 0.19 5.27
C PRO A 661 13.40 -0.06 6.79
N MET A 662 12.30 0.29 7.47
CA MET A 662 12.20 0.28 8.92
C MET A 662 11.38 -0.92 9.43
N VAL A 663 11.92 -1.59 10.44
CA VAL A 663 11.18 -2.52 11.30
C VAL A 663 10.97 -1.86 12.66
N GLN A 664 9.71 -1.83 13.11
CA GLN A 664 9.33 -1.42 14.46
C GLN A 664 8.95 -2.64 15.29
N VAL A 665 9.43 -2.71 16.53
CA VAL A 665 9.17 -3.81 17.45
C VAL A 665 8.37 -3.31 18.64
N TYR A 666 7.22 -3.93 18.89
CA TYR A 666 6.29 -3.59 19.96
C TYR A 666 6.28 -4.71 21.01
N THR A 667 6.48 -4.34 22.27
CA THR A 667 6.50 -5.26 23.42
C THR A 667 5.20 -5.19 24.22
N GLY A 668 4.75 -6.32 24.75
CA GLY A 668 3.64 -6.38 25.71
C GLY A 668 4.00 -5.74 27.06
N THR A 669 3.11 -4.91 27.59
CA THR A 669 3.22 -4.33 28.93
C THR A 669 2.50 -5.18 29.97
N SER A 670 2.85 -5.00 31.25
CA SER A 670 2.14 -5.64 32.38
C SER A 670 0.68 -5.20 32.55
N SER A 671 0.20 -4.23 31.76
CA SER A 671 -1.21 -3.81 31.71
C SER A 671 -1.96 -4.38 30.50
N GLY A 672 -1.37 -5.32 29.74
CA GLY A 672 -2.01 -5.94 28.58
C GLY A 672 -2.10 -5.03 27.34
N SER A 673 -1.22 -4.04 27.21
CA SER A 673 -1.14 -3.17 26.03
C SER A 673 0.22 -3.33 25.34
N LEU A 674 0.42 -2.71 24.17
CA LEU A 674 1.68 -2.73 23.43
C LEU A 674 2.40 -1.38 23.50
N THR A 675 3.73 -1.41 23.55
CA THR A 675 4.60 -0.22 23.47
C THR A 675 5.73 -0.44 22.48
N LEU A 676 6.04 0.59 21.67
CA LEU A 676 7.20 0.59 20.78
C LEU A 676 8.49 0.50 21.60
N ALA A 677 9.24 -0.59 21.42
CA ALA A 677 10.48 -0.91 22.12
C ALA A 677 11.73 -0.66 21.26
N ALA A 678 11.64 -0.88 19.95
CA ALA A 678 12.71 -0.64 18.99
C ALA A 678 12.16 -0.12 17.66
N SER A 679 12.98 0.64 16.94
CA SER A 679 12.74 1.08 15.57
C SER A 679 14.09 1.12 14.88
N THR A 680 14.30 0.26 13.88
CA THR A 680 15.61 0.02 13.26
C THR A 680 15.48 -0.12 11.75
N ASP A 681 16.52 0.27 11.02
CA ASP A 681 16.74 -0.16 9.63
C ASP A 681 17.69 -1.38 9.65
N PRO A 682 17.17 -2.62 9.55
CA PRO A 682 17.97 -3.83 9.62
C PRO A 682 18.70 -4.16 8.32
N LEU A 683 18.28 -3.63 7.18
CA LEU A 683 18.86 -4.00 5.87
C LEU A 683 19.89 -2.97 5.38
N ALA A 684 19.82 -1.72 5.86
CA ALA A 684 20.62 -0.58 5.42
C ALA A 684 20.62 -0.39 3.89
N ALA A 685 19.52 -0.79 3.24
CA ALA A 685 19.37 -0.92 1.80
C ALA A 685 17.97 -0.45 1.37
N ALA A 686 17.86 0.03 0.12
CA ALA A 686 16.57 0.35 -0.47
C ALA A 686 15.72 -0.92 -0.63
N THR A 687 14.40 -0.81 -0.43
CA THR A 687 13.48 -1.94 -0.56
C THR A 687 12.71 -1.89 -1.87
N SER A 688 12.47 -3.04 -2.51
CA SER A 688 11.73 -3.14 -3.78
C SER A 688 10.21 -3.03 -3.62
N ASP A 689 9.65 -3.65 -2.59
CA ASP A 689 8.21 -3.61 -2.29
C ASP A 689 7.92 -3.45 -0.77
N GLY A 690 8.91 -3.01 0.01
CA GLY A 690 8.84 -2.85 1.46
C GLY A 690 9.60 -3.93 2.24
N ILE A 691 9.62 -3.83 3.57
CA ILE A 691 10.22 -4.87 4.43
C ILE A 691 9.22 -5.96 4.79
N TYR A 692 9.66 -7.21 4.62
CA TYR A 692 9.02 -8.40 5.14
C TYR A 692 9.69 -8.83 6.45
N VAL A 693 8.87 -9.30 7.38
CA VAL A 693 9.27 -9.92 8.64
C VAL A 693 8.54 -11.26 8.76
N GLY A 694 9.23 -12.31 9.19
CA GLY A 694 8.68 -13.67 9.36
C GLY A 694 9.45 -14.54 10.34
#